data_AF-A0A9X0CML5-F1
#
_entry.id   AF-A0A9X0CML5-F1
#
_cell.length_a   1.000
_cell.length_b   1.000
_cell.length_c   1.000
_cell.angle_alpha   90.00
_cell.angle_beta   90.00
_cell.angle_gamma   90.00
#
_symmetry.space_group_name_H-M   'P 1'
#
loop_
_entity.id
_entity.type
_entity.pdbx_description
1 polymer ?
#
loop_
_entity_poly.entity_id
_entity_poly.type
_entity_poly.pdbx_seq_one_letter_code
_entity_poly.pdbx_strand_id
1 'polypeptide(L)'
;MAGNTNCGLFAIYNCVVMYTLVNRDEGSSVYNYIKDLLLKGSLEEKGKWTQAQQDYQRFNLMFGERKGIGLYKNRLVRSLAESEAEMYHWMPVSFIILPKQVRSKSESRRKFNVKYADERDDLMAFSKSLDKKVWIAKSSSGAKGKNIFISDDIEAILVFVDEQTQGFVVQKYIEDPMLLDKNRKFDIRCWVLVDHKYNIYIFSEGVLRTSSEPYDANDLKNITSHLTNHCIQEEHSGNFGQYEEGNEMFFNEFSRYLEEAHQISLSTDILPQINFIVKKCLLGLKEELTTDGLGYHSFQLFGFDFMVDAEFRVWLLEVNGAPACAKVLLPSLAQDLVRKAIDPIFPTDGSKEPCESCQSERAVPCEDHHPRCGHWASKDECKKNVKWMSKHCRLSCGYCAQANVHDLYKQAKVETHGGLYLLIGIVIVVVAGTFIRIYFEGPSCPSHAKMTGKTVVITGGNTGIGKETARILAWRKARVIIGCRNITKGLQAAADIIENTGNRKVEVKKLDLSSFNSVRKFAEEINEEEERVDVLINNAGYLGPFLSTVDGLENTIQVNHLSHFLLSHLLLDKLKACSPSRIINVSSRQHSEVSHFDINKVLSQTKEDYGMFKVYNNSKLCQILSTLEMSKRIKGSGVTVNALHPGVVQTEITRNFRLLQMWIIRPLLWFVMYFFFKTANSGAQTSVYCAVAEELKDVSGEYFKDCASTKCSTLGKDETLADELWKQSEQLTGINKD
;
A
#
# COMPACT_ATOMS: atom_id res chain seq x y z
N MET A 1 -72.01 21.77 -29.01
CA MET A 1 -72.21 21.22 -30.36
C MET A 1 -71.03 21.61 -31.21
N ALA A 2 -70.35 20.59 -31.75
CA ALA A 2 -69.74 20.52 -33.07
C ALA A 2 -68.85 21.70 -33.54
N GLY A 3 -67.61 21.51 -33.98
CA GLY A 3 -66.92 20.30 -34.40
C GLY A 3 -65.90 20.72 -35.45
N ASN A 4 -64.76 20.00 -35.47
CA ASN A 4 -64.00 19.57 -36.66
C ASN A 4 -63.89 20.55 -37.83
N THR A 5 -62.72 20.99 -38.27
CA THR A 5 -61.59 20.24 -38.90
C THR A 5 -61.08 21.22 -39.97
N ASN A 6 -59.83 21.42 -40.35
CA ASN A 6 -58.72 20.52 -40.62
C ASN A 6 -57.50 21.45 -40.79
N CYS A 7 -56.39 21.19 -40.09
CA CYS A 7 -55.08 21.48 -40.66
C CYS A 7 -54.49 20.14 -41.10
N GLY A 8 -54.17 20.08 -42.39
CA GLY A 8 -53.54 18.93 -42.99
C GLY A 8 -52.04 18.85 -42.66
N LEU A 9 -51.59 17.60 -42.74
CA LEU A 9 -50.26 17.12 -43.14
C LEU A 9 -49.07 17.26 -42.16
N PHE A 10 -48.70 16.06 -41.69
CA PHE A 10 -47.39 15.52 -41.30
C PHE A 10 -46.62 16.17 -40.14
N ALA A 11 -46.54 15.44 -39.04
CA ALA A 11 -45.29 15.31 -38.28
C ALA A 11 -45.24 13.95 -37.55
N ILE A 12 -44.42 13.03 -38.07
CA ILE A 12 -43.91 11.91 -37.26
C ILE A 12 -42.86 12.54 -36.34
N TYR A 13 -43.22 12.85 -35.09
CA TYR A 13 -42.23 13.21 -34.09
C TYR A 13 -41.62 11.93 -33.50
N ASN A 14 -40.57 11.42 -34.16
CA ASN A 14 -39.56 10.66 -33.43
C ASN A 14 -38.86 11.66 -32.51
N CYS A 15 -39.22 11.69 -31.23
CA CYS A 15 -38.53 12.49 -30.21
C CYS A 15 -37.12 11.94 -30.01
N VAL A 16 -36.16 12.38 -30.83
CA VAL A 16 -34.73 12.17 -30.59
C VAL A 16 -34.35 13.05 -29.39
N VAL A 17 -33.97 12.43 -28.27
CA VAL A 17 -33.41 13.17 -27.13
C VAL A 17 -32.08 13.76 -27.59
N MET A 18 -32.03 15.08 -27.74
CA MET A 18 -30.82 15.80 -28.11
C MET A 18 -30.07 16.21 -26.84
N TYR A 19 -28.84 15.71 -26.70
CA TYR A 19 -27.92 16.09 -25.64
C TYR A 19 -27.08 17.30 -26.06
N THR A 20 -26.77 18.16 -25.10
CA THR A 20 -25.96 19.36 -25.33
C THR A 20 -24.58 19.20 -24.70
N LEU A 21 -23.54 19.45 -25.48
CA LEU A 21 -22.14 19.43 -25.05
C LEU A 21 -21.55 20.84 -25.09
N VAL A 22 -20.78 21.17 -24.06
CA VAL A 22 -19.91 22.35 -24.01
C VAL A 22 -18.44 21.90 -23.95
N ASN A 23 -17.60 22.41 -24.85
CA ASN A 23 -16.16 22.20 -24.80
C ASN A 23 -15.46 23.49 -24.40
N ARG A 24 -14.79 23.49 -23.25
CA ARG A 24 -14.01 24.62 -22.73
C ARG A 24 -12.50 24.37 -22.75
N ASP A 25 -12.03 23.20 -23.20
CA ASP A 25 -10.59 22.91 -23.40
C ASP A 25 -10.30 22.60 -24.87
N GLU A 26 -10.16 23.64 -25.68
CA GLU A 26 -9.80 23.51 -27.09
C GLU A 26 -8.37 22.96 -27.28
N GLY A 27 -7.53 22.95 -26.23
CA GLY A 27 -6.17 22.40 -26.27
C GLY A 27 -6.09 20.89 -26.06
N SER A 28 -7.19 20.17 -25.83
CA SER A 28 -7.20 18.71 -25.66
C SER A 28 -7.35 17.98 -26.98
N SER A 29 -6.29 17.29 -27.42
CA SER A 29 -6.36 16.40 -28.58
C SER A 29 -7.37 15.27 -28.37
N VAL A 30 -7.41 14.69 -27.17
CA VAL A 30 -8.31 13.57 -26.83
C VAL A 30 -9.77 14.01 -26.80
N TYR A 31 -10.10 15.06 -26.03
CA TYR A 31 -11.49 15.50 -25.88
C TYR A 31 -12.02 16.19 -27.14
N ASN A 32 -11.17 16.83 -27.95
CA ASN A 32 -11.59 17.32 -29.26
C ASN A 32 -11.95 16.16 -30.21
N TYR A 33 -11.18 15.07 -30.21
CA TYR A 33 -11.51 13.90 -31.01
C TYR A 33 -12.83 13.26 -30.56
N ILE A 34 -13.04 13.13 -29.24
CA ILE A 34 -14.31 12.62 -28.68
C ILE A 34 -15.47 13.54 -29.02
N LYS A 35 -15.31 14.87 -28.90
CA LYS A 35 -16.31 15.84 -29.34
C LYS A 35 -16.69 15.59 -30.80
N ASP A 36 -15.69 15.50 -31.69
CA ASP A 36 -15.94 15.27 -33.10
C ASP A 36 -16.64 13.93 -33.35
N LEU A 37 -16.29 12.89 -32.58
CA LEU A 37 -16.94 11.58 -32.63
C LEU A 37 -18.42 11.66 -32.22
N LEU A 38 -18.73 12.35 -31.12
CA LEU A 38 -20.11 12.57 -30.64
C LEU A 38 -20.95 13.40 -31.62
N LEU A 39 -20.35 14.41 -32.26
CA LEU A 39 -21.03 15.28 -33.23
C LEU A 39 -21.22 14.61 -34.61
N LYS A 40 -20.28 13.76 -35.05
CA LYS A 40 -20.36 13.07 -36.34
C LYS A 40 -21.32 11.87 -36.31
N GLY A 41 -21.59 11.30 -35.14
CA GLY A 41 -22.33 10.05 -34.96
C GLY A 41 -21.51 8.82 -35.37
N SER A 42 -21.83 7.64 -34.81
CA SER A 42 -21.44 6.38 -35.45
C SER A 42 -22.08 6.33 -36.86
N LEU A 43 -21.62 5.45 -37.74
CA LEU A 43 -22.18 5.28 -39.10
C LEU A 43 -23.71 5.01 -39.12
N GLU A 44 -24.33 4.78 -37.96
CA GLU A 44 -25.76 4.52 -37.76
C GLU A 44 -26.52 5.64 -37.02
N GLU A 45 -25.85 6.67 -36.45
CA GLU A 45 -26.47 7.62 -35.51
C GLU A 45 -26.10 9.10 -35.70
N LYS A 46 -26.34 9.66 -36.89
CA LYS A 46 -26.22 11.13 -37.06
C LYS A 46 -27.33 11.86 -36.28
N GLY A 47 -26.95 12.71 -35.30
CA GLY A 47 -27.82 13.80 -34.80
C GLY A 47 -28.29 13.79 -33.35
N LYS A 48 -27.57 13.18 -32.38
CA LYS A 48 -27.96 13.18 -30.95
C LYS A 48 -27.25 14.22 -30.07
N TRP A 49 -26.06 14.66 -30.45
CA TRP A 49 -25.29 15.66 -29.70
C TRP A 49 -25.23 16.98 -30.45
N THR A 50 -25.39 18.08 -29.72
CA THR A 50 -25.19 19.43 -30.22
C THR A 50 -24.12 20.15 -29.41
N GLN A 51 -23.29 20.93 -30.09
CA GLN A 51 -22.31 21.79 -29.42
C GLN A 51 -22.94 23.14 -29.11
N ALA A 52 -22.89 23.53 -27.83
CA ALA A 52 -23.27 24.87 -27.38
C ALA A 52 -22.04 25.78 -27.23
N GLN A 53 -22.30 27.08 -27.06
CA GLN A 53 -21.26 28.07 -26.73
C GLN A 53 -20.61 27.77 -25.37
N GLN A 54 -19.36 28.19 -25.18
CA GLN A 54 -18.55 27.84 -24.01
C GLN A 54 -19.19 28.26 -22.67
N ASP A 55 -19.89 29.39 -22.65
CA ASP A 55 -20.53 29.99 -21.49
C ASP A 55 -21.97 29.48 -21.23
N TYR A 56 -22.50 28.65 -22.13
CA TYR A 56 -23.83 28.08 -21.99
C TYR A 56 -23.93 27.23 -20.70
N GLN A 57 -24.98 27.45 -19.92
CA GLN A 57 -25.12 26.86 -18.57
C GLN A 57 -26.01 25.60 -18.55
N ARG A 58 -26.79 25.35 -19.60
CA ARG A 58 -27.75 24.24 -19.67
C ARG A 58 -27.22 23.09 -20.54
N PHE A 59 -26.10 22.50 -20.13
CA PHE A 59 -25.47 21.40 -20.85
C PHE A 59 -25.65 20.06 -20.13
N ASN A 60 -25.48 18.96 -20.89
CA ASN A 60 -25.44 17.60 -20.37
C ASN A 60 -24.01 17.15 -20.10
N LEU A 61 -23.08 17.46 -21.03
CA LEU A 61 -21.68 17.08 -20.95
C LEU A 61 -20.78 18.31 -21.07
N MET A 62 -19.76 18.39 -20.22
CA MET A 62 -18.75 19.45 -20.26
C MET A 62 -17.35 18.84 -20.36
N PHE A 63 -16.61 19.20 -21.40
CA PHE A 63 -15.16 19.07 -21.41
C PHE A 63 -14.58 20.34 -20.80
N GLY A 64 -14.20 20.25 -19.52
CA GLY A 64 -13.82 21.40 -18.72
C GLY A 64 -12.43 21.95 -19.05
N GLU A 65 -12.24 23.25 -18.78
CA GLU A 65 -10.93 23.90 -18.83
C GLU A 65 -9.92 23.20 -17.92
N ARG A 66 -8.65 23.23 -18.31
CA ARG A 66 -7.52 22.82 -17.47
C ARG A 66 -7.24 23.85 -16.38
N LYS A 67 -8.18 24.06 -15.45
CA LYS A 67 -7.94 24.85 -14.24
C LYS A 67 -7.34 23.96 -13.16
N GLY A 68 -6.04 23.68 -13.28
CA GLY A 68 -5.18 23.31 -12.15
C GLY A 68 -5.62 22.14 -11.26
N ILE A 69 -6.49 21.22 -11.71
CA ILE A 69 -6.64 19.90 -11.10
C ILE A 69 -5.65 18.96 -11.81
N GLY A 70 -4.38 19.36 -11.83
CA GLY A 70 -3.35 18.34 -11.83
C GLY A 70 -3.50 17.62 -10.50
N LEU A 71 -3.57 16.30 -10.49
CA LEU A 71 -3.03 15.58 -9.35
C LEU A 71 -1.54 15.95 -9.32
N TYR A 72 -1.23 17.11 -8.72
CA TYR A 72 0.13 17.62 -8.68
C TYR A 72 0.99 16.53 -8.10
N LYS A 73 2.20 16.35 -8.62
CA LYS A 73 3.19 15.43 -8.04
C LYS A 73 3.21 15.53 -6.51
N ASN A 74 3.11 16.75 -5.98
CA ASN A 74 3.02 17.08 -4.56
C ASN A 74 1.78 16.50 -3.85
N ARG A 75 0.60 16.49 -4.49
CA ARG A 75 -0.64 15.96 -3.91
C ARG A 75 -0.63 14.44 -3.91
N LEU A 76 -0.17 13.82 -5.00
CA LEU A 76 -0.02 12.35 -5.08
C LEU A 76 1.00 11.84 -4.07
N VAL A 77 2.17 12.49 -3.96
CA VAL A 77 3.19 12.19 -2.94
C VAL A 77 2.57 12.23 -1.54
N ARG A 78 1.73 13.23 -1.23
CA ARG A 78 1.16 13.41 0.12
C ARG A 78 -0.05 12.53 0.43
N SER A 79 -0.98 12.35 -0.51
CA SER A 79 -2.14 11.47 -0.32
C SER A 79 -1.72 10.01 -0.18
N LEU A 80 -0.58 9.63 -0.78
CA LEU A 80 0.01 8.29 -0.65
C LEU A 80 0.96 8.19 0.55
N ALA A 81 1.57 9.31 0.98
CA ALA A 81 2.37 9.37 2.20
C ALA A 81 1.57 9.07 3.47
N GLU A 82 0.24 9.17 3.49
CA GLU A 82 -0.52 8.69 4.66
C GLU A 82 -0.47 7.14 4.83
N SER A 83 0.25 6.42 3.94
CA SER A 83 0.46 4.96 3.96
C SER A 83 1.94 4.51 3.89
N GLU A 84 2.87 5.29 4.48
CA GLU A 84 4.34 5.34 4.24
C GLU A 84 5.12 4.02 4.05
N ALA A 85 4.68 2.86 4.54
CA ALA A 85 5.46 1.63 4.47
C ALA A 85 5.51 0.95 3.08
N GLU A 86 4.51 1.14 2.20
CA GLU A 86 4.43 0.45 0.89
C GLU A 86 4.91 1.29 -0.31
N MET A 87 4.95 2.63 -0.19
CA MET A 87 5.19 3.54 -1.31
C MET A 87 6.62 3.45 -1.87
N TYR A 88 7.62 3.24 -1.01
CA TYR A 88 9.03 3.16 -1.40
C TYR A 88 9.40 1.94 -2.25
N HIS A 89 8.47 1.01 -2.47
CA HIS A 89 8.69 -0.17 -3.31
C HIS A 89 8.44 0.06 -4.80
N TRP A 90 7.69 1.11 -5.16
CA TRP A 90 7.25 1.35 -6.54
C TRP A 90 7.14 2.84 -6.90
N MET A 91 7.52 3.76 -6.01
CA MET A 91 7.65 5.18 -6.30
C MET A 91 9.00 5.70 -5.76
N PRO A 92 9.79 6.45 -6.57
CA PRO A 92 11.05 7.00 -6.09
C PRO A 92 10.83 8.01 -4.97
N VAL A 93 11.72 8.01 -3.97
CA VAL A 93 11.70 8.95 -2.84
C VAL A 93 11.64 10.39 -3.37
N SER A 94 10.70 11.18 -2.87
CA SER A 94 10.37 12.51 -3.43
C SER A 94 10.13 13.51 -2.30
N PHE A 95 10.63 14.73 -2.47
CA PHE A 95 10.50 15.84 -1.52
C PHE A 95 9.98 17.10 -2.23
N ILE A 96 9.15 17.88 -1.55
CA ILE A 96 8.60 19.13 -2.05
C ILE A 96 9.48 20.30 -1.57
N ILE A 97 10.10 20.99 -2.51
CA ILE A 97 10.99 22.13 -2.24
C ILE A 97 10.37 23.41 -2.76
N LEU A 98 10.32 24.43 -1.89
CA LEU A 98 9.80 25.76 -2.24
C LEU A 98 10.93 26.74 -2.57
N PRO A 99 10.76 27.63 -3.56
CA PRO A 99 11.75 28.63 -3.90
C PRO A 99 11.82 29.74 -2.83
N LYS A 100 13.00 30.36 -2.69
CA LYS A 100 13.30 31.43 -1.73
C LYS A 100 12.24 32.56 -1.68
N GLN A 101 11.72 32.96 -2.84
CA GLN A 101 10.73 34.05 -2.95
C GLN A 101 9.35 33.69 -2.37
N VAL A 102 9.01 32.40 -2.35
CA VAL A 102 7.74 31.88 -1.80
C VAL A 102 7.87 31.64 -0.29
N ARG A 103 9.06 31.22 0.16
CA ARG A 103 9.38 30.99 1.58
C ARG A 103 9.22 32.26 2.44
N SER A 104 9.71 33.41 1.97
CA SER A 104 9.62 34.67 2.75
C SER A 104 8.19 35.18 2.94
N LYS A 105 7.26 34.83 2.03
CA LYS A 105 5.82 35.15 2.15
C LYS A 105 5.05 34.15 3.02
N SER A 106 5.57 32.95 3.27
CA SER A 106 4.91 31.94 4.11
C SER A 106 5.15 32.20 5.61
N GLU A 107 6.31 32.73 6.00
CA GLU A 107 6.62 33.08 7.39
C GLU A 107 5.69 34.15 7.97
N SER A 108 5.21 35.09 7.14
CA SER A 108 4.25 36.14 7.51
C SER A 108 2.79 35.66 7.57
N ARG A 109 2.47 34.45 7.06
CA ARG A 109 1.12 33.87 7.00
C ARG A 109 0.88 32.70 7.96
N ARG A 110 1.69 32.58 9.03
CA ARG A 110 1.52 31.56 10.09
C ARG A 110 0.16 31.57 10.83
N LYS A 111 -0.78 32.46 10.49
CA LYS A 111 -2.15 32.51 11.05
C LYS A 111 -3.26 31.96 10.16
N PHE A 112 -3.01 31.57 8.90
CA PHE A 112 -4.05 30.97 8.03
C PHE A 112 -3.48 29.90 7.09
N ASN A 113 -3.80 28.63 7.37
CA ASN A 113 -3.94 27.50 6.43
C ASN A 113 -3.07 27.51 5.15
N VAL A 114 -1.74 27.58 5.27
CA VAL A 114 -0.85 27.35 4.13
C VAL A 114 -0.59 25.85 3.99
N LYS A 115 -1.19 25.24 2.97
CA LYS A 115 -1.31 23.79 2.72
C LYS A 115 -0.02 23.07 2.28
N TYR A 116 1.15 23.73 2.32
CA TYR A 116 2.42 23.22 1.76
C TYR A 116 3.63 23.58 2.64
N ALA A 117 4.15 22.62 3.42
CA ALA A 117 5.45 22.73 4.10
C ALA A 117 6.59 22.44 3.11
N ASP A 118 7.71 23.15 3.26
CA ASP A 118 8.97 22.95 2.52
C ASP A 118 9.77 21.84 3.21
N GLU A 119 10.19 20.82 2.46
CA GLU A 119 10.82 19.58 2.96
C GLU A 119 12.34 19.58 2.76
N ARG A 120 12.94 20.76 2.63
CA ARG A 120 14.38 20.93 2.36
C ARG A 120 15.29 20.30 3.40
N ASP A 121 14.97 20.44 4.68
CA ASP A 121 15.79 19.88 5.76
C ASP A 121 15.75 18.35 5.73
N ASP A 122 14.57 17.78 5.42
CA ASP A 122 14.38 16.33 5.29
C ASP A 122 15.14 15.78 4.07
N LEU A 123 15.08 16.49 2.94
CA LEU A 123 15.87 16.16 1.74
C LEU A 123 17.38 16.17 2.05
N MET A 124 17.89 17.19 2.75
CA MET A 124 19.30 17.27 3.12
C MET A 124 19.71 16.15 4.07
N ALA A 125 18.89 15.85 5.08
CA ALA A 125 19.15 14.76 6.02
C ALA A 125 19.17 13.40 5.31
N PHE A 126 18.19 13.16 4.43
CA PHE A 126 18.09 11.92 3.67
C PHE A 126 19.25 11.76 2.69
N SER A 127 19.60 12.82 1.93
CA SER A 127 20.69 12.79 0.95
C SER A 127 22.06 12.49 1.59
N LYS A 128 22.28 12.82 2.86
CA LYS A 128 23.51 12.49 3.58
C LYS A 128 23.65 11.00 3.91
N SER A 129 22.53 10.27 4.00
CA SER A 129 22.51 8.84 4.36
C SER A 129 22.69 7.89 3.17
N LEU A 130 22.71 8.41 1.94
CA LEU A 130 22.81 7.62 0.72
C LEU A 130 24.23 7.56 0.15
N ASP A 131 24.57 6.38 -0.38
CA ASP A 131 25.80 6.12 -1.13
C ASP A 131 25.73 6.68 -2.56
N LYS A 132 24.59 6.45 -3.25
CA LYS A 132 24.27 7.00 -4.57
C LYS A 132 23.41 8.27 -4.46
N LYS A 133 23.88 9.38 -5.03
CA LYS A 133 23.37 10.73 -4.73
C LYS A 133 22.74 11.46 -5.92
N VAL A 134 22.39 10.78 -7.02
CA VAL A 134 21.78 11.49 -8.16
C VAL A 134 20.31 11.79 -7.89
N TRP A 135 19.92 13.04 -8.11
CA TRP A 135 18.58 13.58 -7.89
C TRP A 135 18.08 14.31 -9.14
N ILE A 136 16.76 14.36 -9.29
CA ILE A 136 16.09 15.08 -10.37
C ILE A 136 15.07 16.06 -9.80
N ALA A 137 15.24 17.34 -10.12
CA ALA A 137 14.31 18.41 -9.79
C ALA A 137 13.35 18.64 -10.97
N LYS A 138 12.04 18.55 -10.71
CA LYS A 138 10.99 18.75 -11.72
C LYS A 138 9.96 19.73 -11.19
N SER A 139 9.46 20.63 -12.04
CA SER A 139 8.36 21.51 -11.65
C SER A 139 7.13 20.71 -11.23
N SER A 140 6.42 21.21 -10.21
CA SER A 140 5.12 20.68 -9.81
C SER A 140 4.03 20.89 -10.87
N SER A 141 4.21 21.86 -11.78
CA SER A 141 3.28 22.24 -12.84
C SER A 141 3.81 21.77 -14.19
N GLY A 142 3.11 20.83 -14.85
CA GLY A 142 3.57 20.15 -16.08
C GLY A 142 4.15 21.08 -17.15
N ALA A 143 5.48 21.12 -17.25
CA ALA A 143 6.22 22.06 -18.10
C ALA A 143 6.72 21.45 -19.43
N LYS A 144 6.12 20.35 -19.90
CA LYS A 144 6.53 19.63 -21.13
C LYS A 144 8.04 19.33 -21.20
N GLY A 145 8.68 19.04 -20.06
CA GLY A 145 10.11 18.76 -20.00
C GLY A 145 11.02 19.98 -19.79
N LYS A 146 10.49 21.21 -19.81
CA LYS A 146 11.26 22.42 -19.46
C LYS A 146 11.50 22.51 -17.95
N ASN A 147 12.63 23.10 -17.56
CA ASN A 147 13.05 23.29 -16.17
C ASN A 147 13.18 21.97 -15.39
N ILE A 148 13.82 20.98 -16.01
CA ILE A 148 14.28 19.77 -15.32
C ILE A 148 15.78 19.90 -15.08
N PHE A 149 16.22 19.60 -13.88
CA PHE A 149 17.63 19.62 -13.52
C PHE A 149 18.02 18.30 -12.84
N ILE A 150 19.07 17.65 -13.34
CA ILE A 150 19.61 16.39 -12.82
C ILE A 150 21.01 16.69 -12.31
N SER A 151 21.29 16.30 -11.07
CA SER A 151 22.59 16.54 -10.43
C SER A 151 22.80 15.53 -9.31
N ASP A 152 24.06 15.18 -9.08
CA ASP A 152 24.53 14.45 -7.90
C ASP A 152 24.89 15.38 -6.72
N ASP A 153 25.05 16.68 -7.00
CA ASP A 153 25.14 17.73 -5.99
C ASP A 153 23.75 18.26 -5.63
N ILE A 154 23.35 18.00 -4.37
CA ILE A 154 22.07 18.44 -3.82
C ILE A 154 22.01 19.95 -3.62
N GLU A 155 23.13 20.61 -3.32
CA GLU A 155 23.17 22.06 -3.15
C GLU A 155 22.92 22.76 -4.48
N ALA A 156 23.50 22.26 -5.58
CA ALA A 156 23.20 22.74 -6.93
C ALA A 156 21.70 22.63 -7.26
N ILE A 157 21.03 21.55 -6.84
CA ILE A 157 19.57 21.42 -7.02
C ILE A 157 18.81 22.47 -6.22
N LEU A 158 19.19 22.69 -4.97
CA LEU A 158 18.53 23.67 -4.11
C LEU A 158 18.69 25.10 -4.64
N VAL A 159 19.88 25.44 -5.14
CA VAL A 159 20.15 26.71 -5.84
C VAL A 159 19.27 26.83 -7.08
N PHE A 160 19.24 25.80 -7.93
CA PHE A 160 18.40 25.78 -9.13
C PHE A 160 16.92 26.02 -8.79
N VAL A 161 16.39 25.37 -7.74
CA VAL A 161 15.00 25.54 -7.29
C VAL A 161 14.77 26.94 -6.71
N ASP A 162 15.72 27.52 -5.98
CA ASP A 162 15.59 28.85 -5.37
C ASP A 162 15.48 29.99 -6.40
N GLU A 163 15.99 29.78 -7.62
CA GLU A 163 15.87 30.71 -8.75
C GLU A 163 14.50 30.63 -9.45
N GLN A 164 13.65 29.65 -9.10
CA GLN A 164 12.36 29.43 -9.75
C GLN A 164 11.22 30.21 -9.10
N THR A 165 10.08 30.29 -9.80
CA THR A 165 8.88 31.04 -9.36
C THR A 165 7.80 30.16 -8.75
N GLN A 166 7.95 28.83 -8.81
CA GLN A 166 6.97 27.85 -8.34
C GLN A 166 7.66 26.72 -7.56
N GLY A 167 6.88 25.92 -6.82
CA GLY A 167 7.40 24.76 -6.11
C GLY A 167 7.89 23.66 -7.05
N PHE A 168 8.86 22.89 -6.57
CA PHE A 168 9.48 21.77 -7.29
C PHE A 168 9.35 20.49 -6.47
N VAL A 169 9.33 19.36 -7.19
CA VAL A 169 9.58 18.05 -6.60
C VAL A 169 11.02 17.66 -6.90
N VAL A 170 11.78 17.42 -5.84
CA VAL A 170 13.11 16.83 -5.91
C VAL A 170 12.95 15.34 -5.62
N GLN A 171 13.23 14.52 -6.62
CA GLN A 171 12.97 13.08 -6.61
C GLN A 171 14.27 12.32 -6.80
N LYS A 172 14.44 11.17 -6.14
CA LYS A 172 15.60 10.31 -6.34
C LYS A 172 15.63 9.85 -7.79
N TYR A 173 16.76 10.08 -8.47
CA TYR A 173 16.94 9.64 -9.84
C TYR A 173 17.16 8.13 -9.88
N ILE A 174 16.52 7.45 -10.84
CA ILE A 174 16.71 6.03 -11.12
C ILE A 174 17.98 5.91 -11.96
N GLU A 175 19.08 5.58 -11.28
CA GLU A 175 20.42 5.54 -11.88
C GLU A 175 20.69 4.28 -12.70
N ASP A 176 19.93 3.21 -12.45
CA ASP A 176 20.06 1.91 -13.11
C ASP A 176 18.76 1.52 -13.84
N PRO A 177 18.38 2.27 -14.88
CA PRO A 177 17.18 1.97 -15.66
C PRO A 177 17.38 0.70 -16.50
N MET A 178 16.29 0.00 -16.81
CA MET A 178 16.30 -0.95 -17.92
C MET A 178 16.59 -0.18 -19.21
N LEU A 179 17.54 -0.69 -19.99
CA LEU A 179 17.94 -0.08 -21.26
C LEU A 179 17.52 -0.98 -22.42
N LEU A 180 16.99 -0.36 -23.45
CA LEU A 180 16.77 -1.00 -24.75
C LEU A 180 18.11 -1.15 -25.48
N ASP A 181 18.08 -1.84 -26.62
CA ASP A 181 19.21 -1.92 -27.53
C ASP A 181 19.87 -0.56 -27.78
N LYS A 182 21.20 -0.59 -27.94
CA LYS A 182 22.06 0.60 -28.05
C LYS A 182 22.07 1.46 -26.78
N ASN A 183 21.80 0.84 -25.63
CA ASN A 183 21.89 1.46 -24.31
C ASN A 183 20.87 2.60 -24.12
N ARG A 184 19.68 2.50 -24.70
CA ARG A 184 18.71 3.62 -24.73
C ARG A 184 17.70 3.53 -23.60
N LYS A 185 17.45 4.65 -22.94
CA LYS A 185 16.45 4.75 -21.86
C LYS A 185 15.03 4.88 -22.42
N PHE A 186 14.03 4.45 -21.67
CA PHE A 186 12.63 4.64 -22.01
C PHE A 186 11.77 4.88 -20.76
N ASP A 187 10.55 5.34 -20.98
CA ASP A 187 9.48 5.30 -20.00
C ASP A 187 8.24 4.65 -20.63
N ILE A 188 7.29 4.20 -19.81
CA ILE A 188 6.01 3.62 -20.26
C ILE A 188 4.87 4.57 -19.91
N ARG A 189 4.03 4.91 -20.90
CA ARG A 189 2.75 5.58 -20.73
C ARG A 189 1.60 4.58 -20.81
N CYS A 190 0.78 4.54 -19.77
CA CYS A 190 -0.51 3.84 -19.75
C CYS A 190 -1.67 4.82 -19.57
N TRP A 191 -2.78 4.58 -20.27
CA TRP A 191 -4.01 5.37 -20.11
C TRP A 191 -5.01 4.66 -19.20
N VAL A 192 -5.57 5.40 -18.25
CA VAL A 192 -6.48 4.87 -17.24
C VAL A 192 -7.72 5.75 -17.16
N LEU A 193 -8.90 5.17 -17.42
CA LEU A 193 -10.19 5.84 -17.31
C LEU A 193 -10.82 5.51 -15.95
N VAL A 194 -11.27 6.53 -15.24
CA VAL A 194 -12.17 6.38 -14.08
C VAL A 194 -13.54 6.92 -14.47
N ASP A 195 -14.57 6.08 -14.41
CA ASP A 195 -15.95 6.47 -14.73
C ASP A 195 -16.71 7.07 -13.54
N HIS A 196 -17.97 7.46 -13.76
CA HIS A 196 -18.85 8.06 -12.77
C HIS A 196 -19.19 7.18 -11.56
N LYS A 197 -18.99 5.85 -11.66
CA LYS A 197 -19.18 4.88 -10.56
C LYS A 197 -17.85 4.52 -9.89
N TYR A 198 -16.77 5.22 -10.25
CA TYR A 198 -15.42 4.93 -9.79
C TYR A 198 -14.87 3.59 -10.28
N ASN A 199 -15.38 3.05 -11.39
CA ASN A 199 -14.74 1.89 -12.03
C ASN A 199 -13.43 2.34 -12.68
N ILE A 200 -12.36 1.59 -12.46
CA ILE A 200 -11.02 1.87 -12.98
C ILE A 200 -10.78 0.96 -14.18
N TYR A 201 -10.61 1.55 -15.36
CA TYR A 201 -10.31 0.83 -16.60
C TYR A 201 -8.91 1.21 -17.08
N ILE A 202 -8.04 0.21 -17.24
CA ILE A 202 -6.71 0.38 -17.82
C ILE A 202 -6.83 0.03 -19.30
N PHE A 203 -6.41 0.94 -20.18
CA PHE A 203 -6.42 0.68 -21.61
C PHE A 203 -5.42 -0.44 -21.93
N SER A 204 -5.80 -1.38 -22.80
CA SER A 204 -5.00 -2.58 -23.06
C SER A 204 -3.68 -2.29 -23.75
N GLU A 205 -3.59 -1.18 -24.47
CA GLU A 205 -2.38 -0.72 -25.13
C GLU A 205 -1.70 0.39 -24.31
N GLY A 206 -0.38 0.36 -24.31
CA GLY A 206 0.48 1.43 -23.82
C GLY A 206 1.57 1.75 -24.84
N VAL A 207 2.31 2.83 -24.57
CA VAL A 207 3.40 3.27 -25.44
C VAL A 207 4.66 3.48 -24.60
N LEU A 208 5.77 2.94 -25.09
CA LEU A 208 7.09 3.27 -24.61
C LEU A 208 7.53 4.55 -25.33
N ARG A 209 7.87 5.57 -24.55
CA ARG A 209 8.51 6.78 -25.07
C ARG A 209 10.00 6.60 -24.89
N THR A 210 10.72 6.49 -25.99
CA THR A 210 12.13 6.08 -25.97
C THR A 210 13.06 7.28 -26.14
N SER A 211 14.21 7.21 -25.50
CA SER A 211 15.35 8.03 -25.90
C SER A 211 15.93 7.46 -27.19
N SER A 212 16.36 8.34 -28.06
CA SER A 212 17.11 8.00 -29.28
C SER A 212 18.61 8.12 -29.09
N GLU A 213 19.06 8.57 -27.92
CA GLU A 213 20.47 8.73 -27.58
C GLU A 213 20.90 7.67 -26.55
N PRO A 214 22.14 7.16 -26.62
CA PRO A 214 22.67 6.23 -25.62
C PRO A 214 22.69 6.87 -24.23
N TYR A 215 22.22 6.13 -23.23
CA TYR A 215 22.28 6.49 -21.83
C TYR A 215 23.74 6.55 -21.35
N ASP A 216 24.12 7.63 -20.67
CA ASP A 216 25.42 7.77 -20.03
C ASP A 216 25.24 8.27 -18.60
N ALA A 217 25.50 7.41 -17.61
CA ALA A 217 25.35 7.75 -16.20
C ALA A 217 26.38 8.81 -15.73
N ASN A 218 27.46 9.03 -16.48
CA ASN A 218 28.53 9.96 -16.10
C ASN A 218 28.30 11.38 -16.67
N ASP A 219 27.41 11.54 -17.66
CA ASP A 219 27.10 12.83 -18.28
C ASP A 219 25.65 13.26 -18.01
N LEU A 220 25.40 13.67 -16.76
CA LEU A 220 24.09 14.16 -16.32
C LEU A 220 23.62 15.44 -17.04
N LYS A 221 24.52 16.12 -17.78
CA LYS A 221 24.18 17.33 -18.55
C LYS A 221 23.55 17.00 -19.90
N ASN A 222 23.77 15.79 -20.41
CA ASN A 222 23.13 15.33 -21.62
C ASN A 222 21.66 14.99 -21.36
N ILE A 223 20.79 15.97 -21.52
CA ILE A 223 19.36 15.81 -21.22
C ILE A 223 18.65 14.82 -22.15
N THR A 224 19.13 14.62 -23.39
CA THR A 224 18.48 13.73 -24.37
C THR A 224 18.77 12.25 -24.09
N SER A 225 19.89 11.92 -23.43
CA SER A 225 20.15 10.56 -22.96
C SER A 225 19.30 10.18 -21.72
N HIS A 226 18.86 11.18 -20.95
CA HIS A 226 18.19 10.98 -19.66
C HIS A 226 16.68 11.23 -19.65
N LEU A 227 16.18 12.10 -20.54
CA LEU A 227 14.78 12.51 -20.61
C LEU A 227 14.11 11.97 -21.87
N THR A 228 13.08 11.15 -21.66
CA THR A 228 12.33 10.42 -22.69
C THR A 228 11.10 11.18 -23.18
N ASN A 229 10.91 12.44 -22.76
CA ASN A 229 9.82 13.28 -23.22
C ASN A 229 9.90 13.46 -24.75
N HIS A 230 8.82 13.12 -25.46
CA HIS A 230 8.75 13.26 -26.93
C HIS A 230 9.22 14.62 -27.43
N CYS A 231 8.75 15.74 -26.84
CA CYS A 231 9.17 17.07 -27.28
C CYS A 231 10.68 17.33 -27.11
N ILE A 232 11.31 16.77 -26.08
CA ILE A 232 12.76 16.92 -25.88
C ILE A 232 13.52 16.11 -26.92
N GLN A 233 13.08 14.88 -27.18
CA GLN A 233 13.69 14.02 -28.19
C GLN A 233 13.54 14.61 -29.59
N GLU A 234 12.34 15.08 -29.95
CA GLU A 234 12.06 15.71 -31.25
C GLU A 234 12.84 17.01 -31.46
N GLU A 235 13.02 17.84 -30.42
CA GLU A 235 13.69 19.15 -30.53
C GLU A 235 15.22 19.06 -30.45
N HIS A 236 15.76 18.10 -29.69
CA HIS A 236 17.19 18.10 -29.32
C HIS A 236 17.97 16.83 -29.67
N SER A 237 17.30 15.72 -30.01
CA SER A 237 18.01 14.49 -30.40
C SER A 237 18.43 14.52 -31.87
N GLY A 238 19.68 14.10 -32.15
CA GLY A 238 20.14 13.93 -33.54
C GLY A 238 19.59 12.67 -34.19
N ASN A 239 19.09 11.73 -33.39
CA ASN A 239 18.69 10.38 -33.77
C ASN A 239 17.17 10.15 -33.65
N PHE A 240 16.37 11.20 -33.53
CA PHE A 240 14.92 11.10 -33.38
C PHE A 240 14.28 10.34 -34.55
N GLY A 241 13.47 9.32 -34.24
CA GLY A 241 12.80 8.47 -35.22
C GLY A 241 13.70 7.42 -35.89
N GLN A 242 14.96 7.27 -35.48
CA GLN A 242 15.91 6.35 -36.12
C GLN A 242 15.55 4.86 -35.92
N TYR A 243 15.07 4.50 -34.73
CA TYR A 243 14.83 3.10 -34.33
C TYR A 243 13.36 2.71 -34.47
N GLU A 244 12.46 3.57 -34.00
CA GLU A 244 11.02 3.42 -34.07
C GLU A 244 10.39 4.77 -34.44
N GLU A 245 9.27 4.74 -35.18
CA GLU A 245 8.62 5.97 -35.69
C GLU A 245 8.20 6.87 -34.51
N GLY A 246 8.69 8.11 -34.52
CA GLY A 246 8.38 9.09 -33.47
C GLY A 246 8.92 8.75 -32.07
N ASN A 247 9.88 7.83 -31.96
CA ASN A 247 10.35 7.30 -30.66
C ASN A 247 9.21 6.66 -29.82
N GLU A 248 8.23 6.07 -30.50
CA GLU A 248 7.09 5.38 -29.87
C GLU A 248 7.16 3.88 -30.18
N MET A 249 7.44 3.06 -29.16
CA MET A 249 7.40 1.60 -29.25
C MET A 249 6.14 1.08 -28.54
N PHE A 250 5.35 0.24 -29.19
CA PHE A 250 4.08 -0.26 -28.64
C PHE A 250 4.23 -1.61 -27.93
N PHE A 251 3.26 -1.97 -27.09
CA PHE A 251 3.30 -3.17 -26.24
C PHE A 251 3.55 -4.49 -26.98
N ASN A 252 3.00 -4.66 -28.18
CA ASN A 252 3.26 -5.86 -28.97
C ASN A 252 4.75 -6.00 -29.36
N GLU A 253 5.41 -4.90 -29.69
CA GLU A 253 6.84 -4.90 -29.99
C GLU A 253 7.67 -5.06 -28.73
N PHE A 254 7.33 -4.32 -27.67
CA PHE A 254 8.02 -4.43 -26.39
C PHE A 254 7.91 -5.83 -25.77
N SER A 255 6.75 -6.49 -25.88
CA SER A 255 6.58 -7.86 -25.38
C SER A 255 7.53 -8.83 -26.08
N ARG A 256 7.68 -8.71 -27.41
CA ARG A 256 8.63 -9.54 -28.17
C ARG A 256 10.07 -9.25 -27.75
N TYR A 257 10.43 -7.96 -27.62
CA TYR A 257 11.76 -7.57 -27.15
C TYR A 257 12.09 -8.16 -25.76
N LEU A 258 11.15 -8.08 -24.82
CA LEU A 258 11.34 -8.63 -23.47
C LEU A 258 11.56 -10.16 -23.47
N GLU A 259 10.78 -10.88 -24.27
CA GLU A 259 10.87 -12.33 -24.37
C GLU A 259 12.18 -12.77 -25.02
N GLU A 260 12.59 -12.08 -26.09
CA GLU A 260 13.81 -12.40 -26.85
C GLU A 260 15.10 -11.99 -26.12
N ALA A 261 15.17 -10.77 -25.59
CA ALA A 261 16.39 -10.22 -25.00
C ALA A 261 16.57 -10.58 -23.52
N HIS A 262 15.47 -10.76 -22.79
CA HIS A 262 15.51 -10.87 -21.32
C HIS A 262 14.80 -12.11 -20.75
N GLN A 263 14.11 -12.90 -21.59
CA GLN A 263 13.34 -14.07 -21.16
C GLN A 263 12.28 -13.75 -20.08
N ILE A 264 11.69 -12.55 -20.16
CA ILE A 264 10.59 -12.10 -19.29
C ILE A 264 9.38 -11.73 -20.14
N SER A 265 8.17 -11.76 -19.57
CA SER A 265 6.95 -11.41 -20.30
C SER A 265 6.35 -10.10 -19.79
N LEU A 266 5.95 -9.24 -20.73
CA LEU A 266 5.21 -8.01 -20.44
C LEU A 266 3.96 -8.31 -19.59
N SER A 267 3.24 -9.39 -19.91
CA SER A 267 1.97 -9.74 -19.29
C SER A 267 2.07 -10.29 -17.87
N THR A 268 3.15 -10.99 -17.52
CA THR A 268 3.32 -11.64 -16.22
C THR A 268 4.26 -10.90 -15.28
N ASP A 269 5.24 -10.18 -15.82
CA ASP A 269 6.32 -9.59 -15.01
C ASP A 269 6.16 -8.07 -14.85
N ILE A 270 5.75 -7.35 -15.91
CA ILE A 270 5.69 -5.87 -15.90
C ILE A 270 4.26 -5.34 -15.66
N LEU A 271 3.28 -5.73 -16.49
CA LEU A 271 1.90 -5.23 -16.40
C LEU A 271 1.23 -5.48 -15.04
N PRO A 272 1.45 -6.61 -14.32
CA PRO A 272 0.86 -6.80 -13.00
C PRO A 272 1.35 -5.78 -11.97
N GLN A 273 2.61 -5.32 -12.06
CA GLN A 273 3.13 -4.25 -11.20
C GLN A 273 2.46 -2.92 -11.55
N ILE A 274 2.35 -2.58 -12.84
CA ILE A 274 1.64 -1.38 -13.30
C ILE A 274 0.19 -1.38 -12.78
N ASN A 275 -0.54 -2.48 -12.97
CA ASN A 275 -1.93 -2.61 -12.53
C ASN A 275 -2.09 -2.44 -11.02
N PHE A 276 -1.15 -3.00 -10.25
CA PHE A 276 -1.10 -2.83 -8.80
C PHE A 276 -0.92 -1.35 -8.42
N ILE A 277 0.04 -0.66 -9.03
CA ILE A 277 0.34 0.75 -8.75
C ILE A 277 -0.84 1.65 -9.11
N VAL A 278 -1.41 1.50 -10.31
CA VAL A 278 -2.59 2.26 -10.76
C VAL A 278 -3.74 2.11 -9.77
N LYS A 279 -4.05 0.87 -9.39
CA LYS A 279 -5.13 0.56 -8.44
C LYS A 279 -4.86 1.19 -7.08
N LYS A 280 -3.63 1.10 -6.56
CA LYS A 280 -3.25 1.70 -5.28
C LYS A 280 -3.41 3.22 -5.30
N CYS A 281 -2.93 3.89 -6.35
CA CYS A 281 -3.03 5.34 -6.49
C CYS A 281 -4.49 5.82 -6.51
N LEU A 282 -5.32 5.22 -7.36
CA LEU A 282 -6.70 5.66 -7.54
C LEU A 282 -7.59 5.27 -6.35
N LEU A 283 -7.40 4.10 -5.74
CA LEU A 283 -8.15 3.75 -4.54
C LEU A 283 -7.80 4.63 -3.34
N GLY A 284 -6.54 5.04 -3.20
CA GLY A 284 -6.12 6.01 -2.17
C GLY A 284 -6.77 7.38 -2.33
N LEU A 285 -7.17 7.74 -3.55
CA LEU A 285 -7.81 9.02 -3.88
C LEU A 285 -9.34 8.91 -4.01
N LYS A 286 -9.94 7.77 -3.64
CA LYS A 286 -11.37 7.52 -3.88
C LYS A 286 -12.27 8.53 -3.20
N GLU A 287 -12.00 8.86 -1.94
CA GLU A 287 -12.82 9.80 -1.17
C GLU A 287 -12.73 11.23 -1.72
N GLU A 288 -11.58 11.61 -2.30
CA GLU A 288 -11.37 12.93 -2.90
C GLU A 288 -11.98 13.08 -4.30
N LEU A 289 -12.01 11.99 -5.06
CA LEU A 289 -12.37 12.00 -6.48
C LEU A 289 -13.78 11.48 -6.77
N THR A 290 -14.41 10.73 -5.87
CA THR A 290 -15.75 10.20 -6.10
C THR A 290 -16.80 11.31 -6.19
N THR A 291 -17.75 11.16 -7.11
CA THR A 291 -18.92 12.04 -7.23
C THR A 291 -20.19 11.41 -6.70
N ASP A 292 -20.09 10.27 -6.00
CA ASP A 292 -21.24 9.62 -5.37
C ASP A 292 -21.92 10.57 -4.37
N GLY A 293 -23.21 10.82 -4.58
CA GLY A 293 -23.99 11.75 -3.75
C GLY A 293 -23.87 13.23 -4.12
N LEU A 294 -23.12 13.59 -5.18
CA LEU A 294 -23.08 14.95 -5.71
C LEU A 294 -24.18 15.19 -6.75
N GLY A 295 -24.52 16.46 -6.98
CA GLY A 295 -25.49 16.88 -8.02
C GLY A 295 -24.97 16.77 -9.46
N TYR A 296 -23.80 16.17 -9.68
CA TYR A 296 -23.18 15.98 -10.99
C TYR A 296 -22.35 14.69 -10.98
N HIS A 297 -22.04 14.17 -12.18
CA HIS A 297 -21.14 13.03 -12.38
C HIS A 297 -19.82 13.48 -12.96
N SER A 298 -18.73 12.76 -12.66
CA SER A 298 -17.42 12.98 -13.30
C SER A 298 -16.86 11.69 -13.84
N PHE A 299 -16.11 11.79 -14.93
CA PHE A 299 -15.17 10.79 -15.36
C PHE A 299 -13.87 11.49 -15.72
N GLN A 300 -12.75 10.78 -15.64
CA GLN A 300 -11.46 11.36 -15.98
C GLN A 300 -10.53 10.33 -16.60
N LEU A 301 -9.85 10.74 -17.66
CA LEU A 301 -8.74 10.02 -18.26
C LEU A 301 -7.42 10.48 -17.64
N PHE A 302 -6.66 9.53 -17.09
CA PHE A 302 -5.33 9.72 -16.53
C PHE A 302 -4.28 9.08 -17.42
N GLY A 303 -3.09 9.69 -17.51
CA GLY A 303 -1.90 9.08 -18.10
C GLY A 303 -0.91 8.76 -17.00
N PHE A 304 -0.67 7.48 -16.74
CA PHE A 304 0.34 7.04 -15.79
C PHE A 304 1.67 6.84 -16.51
N ASP A 305 2.73 7.40 -15.94
CA ASP A 305 4.08 7.35 -16.50
C ASP A 305 4.97 6.50 -15.58
N PHE A 306 5.58 5.46 -16.13
CA PHE A 306 6.41 4.50 -15.40
C PHE A 306 7.82 4.39 -15.96
N MET A 307 8.75 3.95 -15.13
CA MET A 307 10.08 3.49 -15.54
C MET A 307 10.27 2.05 -15.07
N VAL A 308 11.04 1.28 -15.84
CA VAL A 308 11.48 -0.06 -15.43
C VAL A 308 12.97 0.02 -15.10
N ASP A 309 13.40 -0.55 -13.98
CA ASP A 309 14.83 -0.63 -13.63
C ASP A 309 15.50 -1.90 -14.16
N ALA A 310 16.82 -2.00 -14.04
CA ALA A 310 17.59 -3.14 -14.52
C ALA A 310 17.18 -4.49 -13.89
N GLU A 311 16.50 -4.47 -12.74
CA GLU A 311 15.92 -5.66 -12.09
C GLU A 311 14.43 -5.88 -12.44
N PHE A 312 13.92 -5.20 -13.47
CA PHE A 312 12.55 -5.28 -13.96
C PHE A 312 11.48 -4.85 -12.94
N ARG A 313 11.85 -3.99 -11.99
CA ARG A 313 10.90 -3.36 -11.07
C ARG A 313 10.31 -2.12 -11.72
N VAL A 314 9.00 -1.94 -11.53
CA VAL A 314 8.26 -0.81 -12.09
C VAL A 314 8.19 0.33 -11.07
N TRP A 315 8.59 1.51 -11.51
CA TRP A 315 8.58 2.75 -10.74
C TRP A 315 7.61 3.77 -11.34
N LEU A 316 6.66 4.26 -10.53
CA LEU A 316 5.79 5.37 -10.88
C LEU A 316 6.58 6.68 -10.91
N LEU A 317 6.57 7.36 -12.05
CA LEU A 317 7.21 8.67 -12.21
C LEU A 317 6.22 9.81 -11.95
N GLU A 318 5.05 9.75 -12.57
CA GLU A 318 4.00 10.77 -12.46
C GLU A 318 2.63 10.27 -12.94
N VAL A 319 1.58 11.00 -12.56
CA VAL A 319 0.20 10.79 -13.04
C VAL A 319 -0.29 12.09 -13.67
N ASN A 320 -0.58 12.03 -14.96
CA ASN A 320 -1.03 13.15 -15.78
C ASN A 320 -2.56 13.20 -15.83
N GLY A 321 -3.16 14.25 -15.30
CA GLY A 321 -4.62 14.43 -15.27
C GLY A 321 -5.25 14.90 -16.59
N ALA A 322 -4.44 15.26 -17.58
CA ALA A 322 -4.86 15.64 -18.93
C ALA A 322 -3.88 15.07 -19.97
N PRO A 323 -3.83 13.74 -20.13
CA PRO A 323 -2.85 13.08 -20.99
C PRO A 323 -3.17 13.32 -22.47
N ALA A 324 -2.13 13.43 -23.29
CA ALA A 324 -2.23 13.19 -24.72
C ALA A 324 -2.22 11.68 -24.99
N CYS A 325 -2.72 11.27 -26.17
CA CYS A 325 -2.67 9.90 -26.65
C CYS A 325 -1.82 9.81 -27.93
N ALA A 326 -1.11 8.70 -28.10
CA ALA A 326 -0.40 8.38 -29.34
C ALA A 326 -1.40 8.38 -30.51
N LYS A 327 -1.01 8.94 -31.66
CA LYS A 327 -1.93 9.19 -32.78
C LYS A 327 -2.61 7.91 -33.26
N VAL A 328 -1.88 6.79 -33.26
CA VAL A 328 -2.35 5.47 -33.68
C VAL A 328 -3.42 4.90 -32.73
N LEU A 329 -3.33 5.19 -31.43
CA LEU A 329 -4.22 4.65 -30.40
C LEU A 329 -5.43 5.54 -30.10
N LEU A 330 -5.42 6.80 -30.53
CA LEU A 330 -6.46 7.78 -30.24
C LEU A 330 -7.87 7.33 -30.69
N PRO A 331 -8.09 6.75 -31.89
CA PRO A 331 -9.42 6.32 -32.31
C PRO A 331 -10.04 5.26 -31.38
N SER A 332 -9.27 4.21 -31.05
CA SER A 332 -9.73 3.13 -30.15
C SER A 332 -9.97 3.63 -28.73
N LEU A 333 -9.03 4.42 -28.19
CA LEU A 333 -9.15 4.98 -26.84
C LEU A 333 -10.39 5.89 -26.72
N ALA A 334 -10.65 6.73 -27.72
CA ALA A 334 -11.80 7.62 -27.74
C ALA A 334 -13.13 6.85 -27.80
N GLN A 335 -13.21 5.78 -28.61
CA GLN A 335 -14.39 4.94 -28.70
C GLN A 335 -14.69 4.24 -27.37
N ASP A 336 -13.67 3.65 -26.73
CA ASP A 336 -13.83 3.02 -25.43
C ASP A 336 -14.25 4.02 -24.34
N LEU A 337 -13.72 5.24 -24.37
CA LEU A 337 -14.11 6.28 -23.43
C LEU A 337 -15.57 6.69 -23.60
N VAL A 338 -16.05 6.88 -24.84
CA VAL A 338 -17.48 7.15 -25.10
C VAL A 338 -18.33 6.01 -24.53
N ARG A 339 -17.99 4.77 -24.89
CA ARG A 339 -18.73 3.56 -24.50
C ARG A 339 -18.77 3.33 -22.99
N LYS A 340 -17.68 3.63 -22.28
CA LYS A 340 -17.53 3.34 -20.85
C LYS A 340 -17.93 4.50 -19.95
N ALA A 341 -17.76 5.75 -20.38
CA ALA A 341 -17.99 6.91 -19.53
C ALA A 341 -19.18 7.77 -19.93
N ILE A 342 -19.53 7.84 -21.22
CA ILE A 342 -20.57 8.75 -21.73
C ILE A 342 -21.88 8.01 -21.95
N ASP A 343 -21.88 6.93 -22.74
CA ASP A 343 -23.09 6.17 -23.08
C ASP A 343 -23.86 5.63 -21.87
N PRO A 344 -23.22 5.17 -20.77
CA PRO A 344 -23.96 4.70 -19.60
C PRO A 344 -24.76 5.79 -18.88
N ILE A 345 -24.42 7.06 -19.07
CA ILE A 345 -25.12 8.21 -18.50
C ILE A 345 -26.12 8.79 -19.51
N PHE A 346 -25.77 8.74 -20.80
CA PHE A 346 -26.53 9.29 -21.91
C PHE A 346 -26.79 8.18 -22.95
N PRO A 347 -27.66 7.20 -22.65
CA PRO A 347 -27.85 6.03 -23.49
C PRO A 347 -28.37 6.42 -24.87
N THR A 348 -27.85 5.73 -25.88
CA THR A 348 -28.19 5.93 -27.29
C THR A 348 -29.57 5.39 -27.64
N ASP A 349 -30.04 4.37 -26.93
CA ASP A 349 -31.25 3.66 -27.29
C ASP A 349 -32.38 4.10 -26.34
N GLY A 350 -33.59 4.27 -26.87
CA GLY A 350 -34.78 4.65 -26.09
C GLY A 350 -35.20 3.65 -24.99
N SER A 351 -34.34 2.72 -24.58
CA SER A 351 -34.51 1.88 -23.40
C SER A 351 -34.28 2.70 -22.13
N LYS A 352 -35.26 3.53 -21.79
CA LYS A 352 -35.52 3.81 -20.38
C LYS A 352 -35.96 2.49 -19.75
N GLU A 353 -35.14 1.90 -18.88
CA GLU A 353 -35.74 1.24 -17.72
C GLU A 353 -36.50 2.35 -16.97
N PRO A 354 -37.82 2.20 -16.74
CA PRO A 354 -38.57 3.25 -16.07
C PRO A 354 -38.10 3.32 -14.62
N CYS A 355 -37.76 4.53 -14.17
CA CYS A 355 -37.85 4.90 -12.77
C CYS A 355 -39.25 4.53 -12.26
N GLU A 356 -39.34 3.61 -11.30
CA GLU A 356 -40.57 3.04 -10.73
C GLU A 356 -41.52 4.05 -10.04
N SER A 357 -41.28 5.35 -10.13
CA SER A 357 -42.06 6.33 -9.37
C SER A 357 -43.14 7.08 -10.14
N CYS A 358 -43.27 6.95 -11.46
CA CYS A 358 -44.32 7.67 -12.20
C CYS A 358 -44.68 7.00 -13.54
N GLN A 359 -45.78 6.23 -13.60
CA GLN A 359 -46.79 6.33 -14.67
C GLN A 359 -48.05 5.47 -14.40
N SER A 360 -49.15 6.21 -14.18
CA SER A 360 -50.58 5.92 -14.37
C SER A 360 -51.05 4.50 -14.74
N GLU A 361 -51.84 3.93 -13.84
CA GLU A 361 -52.73 2.78 -14.04
C GLU A 361 -53.79 3.05 -15.13
N ARG A 362 -53.99 2.08 -16.03
CA ARG A 362 -55.24 1.97 -16.80
C ARG A 362 -56.33 1.41 -15.89
N ALA A 363 -57.45 2.12 -15.80
CA ALA A 363 -58.61 1.68 -15.04
C ALA A 363 -59.31 0.49 -15.71
N VAL A 364 -59.42 -0.63 -15.00
CA VAL A 364 -60.39 -1.69 -15.27
C VAL A 364 -61.66 -1.36 -14.47
N PRO A 365 -62.87 -1.42 -15.03
CA PRO A 365 -64.08 -1.10 -14.29
C PRO A 365 -64.39 -2.20 -13.27
N CYS A 366 -64.72 -1.79 -12.04
CA CYS A 366 -65.12 -2.65 -10.94
C CYS A 366 -66.60 -3.00 -11.08
N GLU A 367 -66.93 -4.28 -11.21
CA GLU A 367 -68.29 -4.78 -10.96
C GLU A 367 -68.31 -5.47 -9.59
N ASP A 368 -69.14 -4.95 -8.68
CA ASP A 368 -69.29 -5.44 -7.31
C ASP A 368 -70.77 -5.51 -6.93
N HIS A 369 -71.18 -6.60 -6.28
CA HIS A 369 -72.53 -6.89 -5.81
C HIS A 369 -72.79 -6.45 -4.36
N HIS A 370 -71.89 -5.68 -3.74
CA HIS A 370 -72.09 -5.17 -2.39
C HIS A 370 -73.26 -4.15 -2.34
N PRO A 371 -74.19 -4.22 -1.37
CA PRO A 371 -75.42 -3.41 -1.36
C PRO A 371 -75.19 -1.88 -1.34
N ARG A 372 -74.01 -1.44 -0.88
CA ARG A 372 -73.62 -0.02 -0.82
C ARG A 372 -72.66 0.42 -1.93
N CYS A 373 -72.22 -0.47 -2.81
CA CYS A 373 -71.28 -0.15 -3.90
C CYS A 373 -71.82 0.96 -4.81
N GLY A 374 -73.09 0.85 -5.23
CA GLY A 374 -73.75 1.90 -6.03
C GLY A 374 -73.83 3.28 -5.32
N HIS A 375 -73.94 3.30 -3.99
CA HIS A 375 -73.95 4.56 -3.24
C HIS A 375 -72.56 5.23 -3.20
N TRP A 376 -71.49 4.45 -3.06
CA TRP A 376 -70.12 4.96 -3.08
C TRP A 376 -69.69 5.40 -4.49
N ALA A 377 -70.07 4.63 -5.51
CA ALA A 377 -69.84 4.96 -6.91
C ALA A 377 -70.56 6.25 -7.32
N SER A 378 -71.83 6.44 -6.93
CA SER A 378 -72.60 7.65 -7.26
C SER A 378 -72.09 8.93 -6.58
N LYS A 379 -71.28 8.82 -5.52
CA LYS A 379 -70.61 9.96 -4.86
C LYS A 379 -69.14 10.14 -5.28
N ASP A 380 -68.64 9.29 -6.17
CA ASP A 380 -67.25 9.26 -6.65
C ASP A 380 -66.21 9.06 -5.53
N GLU A 381 -66.60 8.36 -4.46
CA GLU A 381 -65.77 8.11 -3.29
C GLU A 381 -64.51 7.28 -3.63
N CYS A 382 -64.62 6.41 -4.64
CA CYS A 382 -63.51 5.59 -5.15
C CYS A 382 -62.34 6.43 -5.67
N LYS A 383 -62.60 7.64 -6.17
CA LYS A 383 -61.56 8.58 -6.64
C LYS A 383 -61.22 9.62 -5.58
N LYS A 384 -62.20 10.08 -4.79
CA LYS A 384 -62.02 11.16 -3.81
C LYS A 384 -61.35 10.71 -2.52
N ASN A 385 -61.64 9.49 -2.06
CA ASN A 385 -61.22 8.99 -0.75
C ASN A 385 -60.48 7.64 -0.85
N VAL A 386 -59.50 7.57 -1.77
CA VAL A 386 -58.73 6.36 -2.12
C VAL A 386 -58.16 5.63 -0.89
N LYS A 387 -57.65 6.37 0.10
CA LYS A 387 -57.07 5.81 1.34
C LYS A 387 -58.11 5.20 2.28
N TRP A 388 -59.33 5.72 2.33
CA TRP A 388 -60.40 5.16 3.16
C TRP A 388 -61.02 3.94 2.48
N MET A 389 -61.22 4.02 1.17
CA MET A 389 -61.76 2.93 0.34
C MET A 389 -60.83 1.71 0.33
N SER A 390 -59.51 1.89 0.29
CA SER A 390 -58.56 0.77 0.31
C SER A 390 -58.56 -0.07 1.61
N LYS A 391 -59.13 0.47 2.70
CA LYS A 391 -59.35 -0.27 3.96
C LYS A 391 -60.75 -0.85 4.09
N HIS A 392 -61.78 -0.14 3.64
CA HIS A 392 -63.18 -0.53 3.90
C HIS A 392 -63.79 -1.35 2.76
N CYS A 393 -63.45 -1.05 1.50
CA CYS A 393 -63.89 -1.85 0.34
C CYS A 393 -63.18 -3.22 0.30
N ARG A 394 -61.91 -3.25 0.73
CA ARG A 394 -61.06 -4.47 0.79
C ARG A 394 -61.63 -5.57 1.70
N LEU A 395 -62.47 -5.22 2.68
CA LEU A 395 -63.14 -6.15 3.58
C LEU A 395 -64.47 -6.69 3.01
N SER A 396 -64.99 -6.11 1.92
CA SER A 396 -66.31 -6.45 1.36
C SER A 396 -66.26 -7.40 0.15
N CYS A 397 -65.30 -7.27 -0.78
CA CYS A 397 -65.37 -7.98 -2.07
C CYS A 397 -64.29 -9.06 -2.31
N GLY A 398 -63.20 -9.09 -1.54
CA GLY A 398 -62.21 -10.18 -1.58
C GLY A 398 -61.46 -10.44 -2.90
N TYR A 399 -61.71 -9.71 -3.99
CA TYR A 399 -61.19 -10.04 -5.33
C TYR A 399 -60.06 -9.14 -5.87
N CYS A 400 -59.66 -8.09 -5.15
CA CYS A 400 -58.45 -7.32 -5.52
C CYS A 400 -57.19 -7.99 -4.94
N ALA A 401 -56.85 -9.15 -5.50
CA ALA A 401 -55.53 -9.79 -5.62
C ALA A 401 -55.71 -11.32 -5.76
N GLN A 402 -55.95 -11.81 -6.97
CA GLN A 402 -55.59 -13.19 -7.28
C GLN A 402 -54.06 -13.25 -7.46
N ALA A 403 -53.37 -13.46 -6.35
CA ALA A 403 -52.09 -14.15 -6.32
C ALA A 403 -52.09 -15.02 -5.06
N ASN A 404 -51.97 -16.33 -5.26
CA ASN A 404 -52.04 -17.40 -4.26
C ASN A 404 -51.28 -17.06 -2.95
N VAL A 405 -52.01 -16.61 -1.94
CA VAL A 405 -51.46 -16.41 -0.60
C VAL A 405 -51.16 -17.75 0.08
N HIS A 406 -51.77 -18.86 -0.35
CA HIS A 406 -51.53 -20.15 0.29
C HIS A 406 -50.20 -20.83 -0.16
N ASP A 407 -49.74 -20.58 -1.38
CA ASP A 407 -48.43 -21.07 -1.88
C ASP A 407 -47.29 -20.13 -1.49
N LEU A 408 -47.52 -18.81 -1.51
CA LEU A 408 -46.57 -17.83 -1.00
C LEU A 408 -46.37 -17.94 0.52
N TYR A 409 -47.37 -18.36 1.32
CA TYR A 409 -47.15 -18.58 2.75
C TYR A 409 -46.31 -19.83 3.05
N LYS A 410 -46.29 -20.84 2.16
CA LYS A 410 -45.40 -22.00 2.29
C LYS A 410 -43.99 -21.71 1.76
N GLN A 411 -43.86 -20.98 0.65
CA GLN A 411 -42.54 -20.54 0.13
C GLN A 411 -41.92 -19.43 0.98
N ALA A 412 -42.67 -18.39 1.39
CA ALA A 412 -42.16 -17.31 2.22
C ALA A 412 -41.85 -17.76 3.65
N LYS A 413 -42.51 -18.78 4.22
CA LYS A 413 -42.15 -19.33 5.54
C LYS A 413 -40.89 -20.19 5.47
N VAL A 414 -40.61 -20.85 4.34
CA VAL A 414 -39.35 -21.57 4.10
C VAL A 414 -38.21 -20.59 3.76
N GLU A 415 -38.47 -19.49 3.03
CA GLU A 415 -37.49 -18.46 2.69
C GLU A 415 -37.20 -17.47 3.84
N THR A 416 -38.19 -17.09 4.67
CA THR A 416 -37.93 -16.26 5.87
C THR A 416 -37.23 -17.05 6.96
N HIS A 417 -37.53 -18.34 7.14
CA HIS A 417 -36.74 -19.20 8.03
C HIS A 417 -35.37 -19.51 7.43
N GLY A 418 -35.25 -19.79 6.13
CA GLY A 418 -33.96 -20.02 5.47
C GLY A 418 -33.04 -18.80 5.53
N GLY A 419 -33.55 -17.60 5.26
CA GLY A 419 -32.82 -16.34 5.39
C GLY A 419 -32.48 -16.00 6.85
N LEU A 420 -33.37 -16.29 7.79
CA LEU A 420 -33.11 -16.12 9.22
C LEU A 420 -32.06 -17.13 9.75
N TYR A 421 -32.12 -18.40 9.33
CA TYR A 421 -31.12 -19.42 9.69
C TYR A 421 -29.77 -19.14 9.03
N LEU A 422 -29.76 -18.62 7.80
CA LEU A 422 -28.54 -18.15 7.14
C LEU A 422 -27.95 -16.94 7.88
N LEU A 423 -28.78 -15.96 8.26
CA LEU A 423 -28.35 -14.80 9.04
C LEU A 423 -27.83 -15.22 10.43
N ILE A 424 -28.54 -16.10 11.13
CA ILE A 424 -28.11 -16.68 12.41
C ILE A 424 -26.80 -17.45 12.24
N GLY A 425 -26.67 -18.24 11.17
CA GLY A 425 -25.45 -18.95 10.82
C GLY A 425 -24.27 -18.00 10.58
N ILE A 426 -24.48 -16.93 9.81
CA ILE A 426 -23.48 -15.87 9.58
C ILE A 426 -23.10 -15.19 10.90
N VAL A 427 -24.07 -14.83 11.74
CA VAL A 427 -23.82 -14.21 13.05
C VAL A 427 -23.03 -15.17 13.94
N ILE A 428 -23.38 -16.45 14.01
CA ILE A 428 -22.63 -17.46 14.77
C ILE A 428 -21.19 -17.57 14.26
N VAL A 429 -20.98 -17.62 12.93
CA VAL A 429 -19.64 -17.68 12.33
C VAL A 429 -18.83 -16.42 12.62
N VAL A 430 -19.45 -15.23 12.52
CA VAL A 430 -18.79 -13.96 12.82
C VAL A 430 -18.44 -13.85 14.31
N VAL A 431 -19.35 -14.22 15.19
CA VAL A 431 -19.14 -14.21 16.65
C VAL A 431 -18.07 -15.22 17.04
N ALA A 432 -18.18 -16.47 16.57
CA ALA A 432 -17.16 -17.50 16.80
C ALA A 432 -15.80 -17.10 16.24
N GLY A 433 -15.77 -16.56 15.02
CA GLY A 433 -14.56 -16.01 14.39
C GLY A 433 -13.95 -14.88 15.21
N THR A 434 -14.77 -13.99 15.77
CA THR A 434 -14.31 -12.88 16.62
C THR A 434 -13.73 -13.40 17.93
N PHE A 435 -14.36 -14.39 18.58
CA PHE A 435 -13.83 -15.02 19.78
C PHE A 435 -12.51 -15.76 19.51
N ILE A 436 -12.43 -16.49 18.39
CA ILE A 436 -11.18 -17.14 17.94
C ILE A 436 -10.10 -16.07 17.74
N ARG A 437 -10.41 -14.97 17.05
CA ARG A 437 -9.48 -13.88 16.81
C ARG A 437 -8.95 -13.27 18.12
N ILE A 438 -9.83 -12.94 19.06
CA ILE A 438 -9.47 -12.38 20.37
C ILE A 438 -8.59 -13.37 21.15
N TYR A 439 -8.95 -14.65 21.16
CA TYR A 439 -8.18 -15.69 21.83
C TYR A 439 -6.75 -15.80 21.26
N PHE A 440 -6.62 -15.82 19.93
CA PHE A 440 -5.32 -15.93 19.28
C PHE A 440 -4.48 -14.66 19.36
N GLU A 441 -5.08 -13.46 19.39
CA GLU A 441 -4.34 -12.19 19.60
C GLU A 441 -3.63 -12.16 20.96
N GLY A 442 -4.26 -12.70 22.00
CA GLY A 442 -3.72 -12.70 23.35
C GLY A 442 -3.70 -11.30 24.00
N PRO A 443 -3.19 -11.19 25.24
CA PRO A 443 -3.27 -9.97 26.02
C PRO A 443 -2.30 -8.89 25.52
N SER A 444 -2.69 -7.63 25.71
CA SER A 444 -1.79 -6.49 25.58
C SER A 444 -0.91 -6.33 26.81
N CYS A 445 0.23 -5.65 26.66
CA CYS A 445 1.12 -5.34 27.78
C CYS A 445 0.35 -4.54 28.85
N PRO A 446 0.21 -5.07 30.08
CA PRO A 446 -0.55 -4.39 31.15
C PRO A 446 0.18 -3.17 31.72
N SER A 447 1.50 -3.08 31.54
CA SER A 447 2.29 -1.93 32.03
C SER A 447 2.18 -0.72 31.10
N HIS A 448 1.86 0.43 31.71
CA HIS A 448 1.81 1.75 31.08
C HIS A 448 3.03 2.62 31.41
N ALA A 449 4.10 2.02 31.97
CA ALA A 449 5.31 2.74 32.34
C ALA A 449 5.90 3.53 31.15
N LYS A 450 6.38 4.75 31.41
CA LYS A 450 7.13 5.55 30.44
C LYS A 450 8.61 5.19 30.48
N MET A 451 9.27 5.28 29.33
CA MET A 451 10.70 4.98 29.14
C MET A 451 11.51 6.25 28.87
N THR A 452 11.04 7.40 29.37
CA THR A 452 11.74 8.68 29.21
C THR A 452 13.15 8.60 29.79
N GLY A 453 14.15 8.97 28.99
CA GLY A 453 15.55 8.95 29.41
C GLY A 453 16.19 7.55 29.41
N LYS A 454 15.48 6.54 28.89
CA LYS A 454 15.99 5.18 28.70
C LYS A 454 16.39 4.96 27.25
N THR A 455 17.48 4.23 27.03
CA THR A 455 17.94 3.84 25.68
C THR A 455 17.72 2.35 25.45
N VAL A 456 17.09 2.02 24.33
CA VAL A 456 16.75 0.67 23.91
C VAL A 456 17.50 0.35 22.62
N VAL A 457 18.27 -0.75 22.62
CA VAL A 457 18.85 -1.32 21.41
C VAL A 457 18.01 -2.52 21.00
N ILE A 458 17.57 -2.56 19.74
CA ILE A 458 16.74 -3.66 19.20
C ILE A 458 17.28 -4.18 17.87
N THR A 459 17.53 -5.48 17.79
CA THR A 459 17.94 -6.14 16.55
C THR A 459 16.72 -6.46 15.68
N GLY A 460 16.82 -6.22 14.37
CA GLY A 460 15.72 -6.45 13.44
C GLY A 460 14.50 -5.56 13.70
N GLY A 461 14.71 -4.36 14.25
CA GLY A 461 13.67 -3.36 14.53
C GLY A 461 13.05 -2.70 13.28
N ASN A 462 13.36 -3.18 12.07
CA ASN A 462 12.93 -2.60 10.81
C ASN A 462 11.70 -3.28 10.19
N THR A 463 11.33 -4.49 10.61
CA THR A 463 10.12 -5.18 10.14
C THR A 463 9.43 -5.97 11.26
N GLY A 464 8.18 -6.39 11.01
CA GLY A 464 7.43 -7.34 11.84
C GLY A 464 7.35 -6.97 13.33
N ILE A 465 7.55 -7.96 14.20
CA ILE A 465 7.48 -7.82 15.66
C ILE A 465 8.51 -6.80 16.18
N GLY A 466 9.71 -6.77 15.57
CA GLY A 466 10.78 -5.86 15.97
C GLY A 466 10.40 -4.40 15.75
N LYS A 467 9.92 -4.06 14.54
CA LYS A 467 9.44 -2.71 14.21
C LYS A 467 8.35 -2.25 15.16
N GLU A 468 7.40 -3.14 15.44
CA GLU A 468 6.28 -2.77 16.30
C GLU A 468 6.69 -2.65 17.78
N THR A 469 7.62 -3.49 18.25
CA THR A 469 8.25 -3.31 19.57
C THR A 469 8.97 -1.97 19.67
N ALA A 470 9.76 -1.62 18.65
CA ALA A 470 10.45 -0.33 18.55
C ALA A 470 9.46 0.85 18.57
N ARG A 471 8.36 0.75 17.80
CA ARG A 471 7.30 1.76 17.75
C ARG A 471 6.68 2.02 19.11
N ILE A 472 6.28 0.96 19.83
CA ILE A 472 5.59 1.13 21.11
C ILE A 472 6.57 1.63 22.19
N LEU A 473 7.86 1.26 22.14
CA LEU A 473 8.88 1.79 23.07
C LEU A 473 9.21 3.27 22.76
N ALA A 474 9.27 3.65 21.49
CA ALA A 474 9.40 5.05 21.09
C ALA A 474 8.17 5.88 21.50
N TRP A 475 6.95 5.34 21.37
CA TRP A 475 5.72 5.96 21.88
C TRP A 475 5.79 6.20 23.40
N ARG A 476 6.38 5.26 24.14
CA ARG A 476 6.69 5.40 25.57
C ARG A 476 7.87 6.33 25.88
N LYS A 477 8.39 7.07 24.90
CA LYS A 477 9.46 8.09 25.01
C LYS A 477 10.88 7.56 25.25
N ALA A 478 11.15 6.29 24.93
CA ALA A 478 12.51 5.75 24.88
C ALA A 478 13.33 6.37 23.74
N ARG A 479 14.65 6.44 23.89
CA ARG A 479 15.57 6.48 22.75
C ARG A 479 15.68 5.06 22.19
N VAL A 480 15.48 4.88 20.89
CA VAL A 480 15.44 3.55 20.26
C VAL A 480 16.50 3.47 19.15
N ILE A 481 17.35 2.46 19.22
CA ILE A 481 18.40 2.21 18.24
C ILE A 481 18.09 0.89 17.53
N ILE A 482 17.78 0.99 16.25
CA ILE A 482 17.41 -0.12 15.39
C ILE A 482 18.68 -0.66 14.73
N GLY A 483 19.13 -1.83 15.18
CA GLY A 483 20.19 -2.59 14.53
C GLY A 483 19.61 -3.44 13.41
N CYS A 484 19.96 -3.15 12.15
CA CYS A 484 19.47 -3.95 11.03
C CYS A 484 20.47 -4.07 9.86
N ARG A 485 20.29 -5.12 9.06
CA ARG A 485 21.16 -5.41 7.91
C ARG A 485 20.92 -4.46 6.74
N ASN A 486 19.67 -4.11 6.44
CA ASN A 486 19.34 -3.22 5.34
C ASN A 486 19.03 -1.83 5.90
N ILE A 487 20.01 -0.91 5.81
CA ILE A 487 19.90 0.44 6.34
C ILE A 487 18.74 1.21 5.71
N THR A 488 18.52 1.08 4.40
CA THR A 488 17.40 1.76 3.72
C THR A 488 16.04 1.36 4.32
N LYS A 489 15.79 0.06 4.53
CA LYS A 489 14.58 -0.42 5.21
C LYS A 489 14.54 0.00 6.68
N GLY A 490 15.69 0.07 7.34
CA GLY A 490 15.81 0.57 8.70
C GLY A 490 15.40 2.04 8.83
N LEU A 491 15.91 2.91 7.94
CA LEU A 491 15.61 4.34 7.91
C LEU A 491 14.14 4.60 7.61
N GLN A 492 13.53 3.83 6.70
CA GLN A 492 12.08 3.86 6.46
C GLN A 492 11.32 3.51 7.74
N ALA A 493 11.67 2.40 8.40
CA ALA A 493 11.01 2.01 9.64
C ALA A 493 11.18 3.06 10.76
N ALA A 494 12.34 3.70 10.85
CA ALA A 494 12.58 4.77 11.82
C ALA A 494 11.73 6.01 11.52
N ALA A 495 11.63 6.43 10.26
CA ALA A 495 10.77 7.55 9.84
C ALA A 495 9.30 7.28 10.21
N ASP A 496 8.78 6.11 9.83
CA ASP A 496 7.41 5.70 10.18
C ASP A 496 7.20 5.73 11.71
N ILE A 497 8.16 5.22 12.50
CA ILE A 497 8.05 5.21 13.96
C ILE A 497 8.06 6.64 14.52
N ILE A 498 8.93 7.51 14.02
CA ILE A 498 9.02 8.91 14.48
C ILE A 498 7.71 9.63 14.21
N GLU A 499 7.14 9.46 13.02
CA GLU A 499 5.85 10.05 12.64
C GLU A 499 4.72 9.54 13.56
N ASN A 500 4.59 8.22 13.71
CA ASN A 500 3.54 7.58 14.50
C ASN A 500 3.59 7.90 16.00
N THR A 501 4.75 8.31 16.52
CA THR A 501 4.97 8.46 17.97
C THR A 501 5.30 9.90 18.39
N GLY A 502 5.64 10.76 17.43
CA GLY A 502 6.21 12.09 17.65
C GLY A 502 7.56 12.08 18.38
N ASN A 503 8.20 10.91 18.55
CA ASN A 503 9.48 10.79 19.25
C ASN A 503 10.63 10.72 18.25
N ARG A 504 11.39 11.81 18.11
CA ARG A 504 12.54 11.93 17.19
C ARG A 504 13.79 11.16 17.64
N LYS A 505 13.78 10.51 18.81
CA LYS A 505 14.93 9.77 19.35
C LYS A 505 15.00 8.34 18.82
N VAL A 506 14.85 8.16 17.52
CA VAL A 506 14.94 6.85 16.86
C VAL A 506 16.07 6.89 15.85
N GLU A 507 17.02 5.97 15.98
CA GLU A 507 18.22 5.92 15.15
C GLU A 507 18.42 4.53 14.56
N VAL A 508 19.11 4.45 13.44
CA VAL A 508 19.37 3.20 12.72
C VAL A 508 20.86 3.01 12.58
N LYS A 509 21.35 1.85 13.01
CA LYS A 509 22.76 1.45 12.88
C LYS A 509 22.87 0.11 12.16
N LYS A 510 23.96 -0.07 11.41
CA LYS A 510 24.17 -1.26 10.57
C LYS A 510 24.50 -2.45 11.47
N LEU A 511 23.70 -3.52 11.36
CA LEU A 511 23.94 -4.77 12.06
C LEU A 511 23.59 -5.95 11.17
N ASP A 512 24.61 -6.67 10.71
CA ASP A 512 24.45 -7.96 10.04
C ASP A 512 24.83 -9.11 10.96
N LEU A 513 23.82 -9.83 11.46
CA LEU A 513 24.01 -10.95 12.39
C LEU A 513 24.60 -12.20 11.72
N SER A 514 24.77 -12.23 10.39
CA SER A 514 25.54 -13.30 9.72
C SER A 514 27.04 -12.99 9.62
N SER A 515 27.54 -12.00 10.37
CA SER A 515 28.97 -11.67 10.47
C SER A 515 29.34 -11.24 11.89
N PHE A 516 30.22 -11.97 12.58
CA PHE A 516 30.71 -11.57 13.91
C PHE A 516 31.46 -10.25 13.89
N ASN A 517 32.18 -9.94 12.81
CA ASN A 517 32.82 -8.64 12.63
C ASN A 517 31.79 -7.50 12.59
N SER A 518 30.66 -7.69 11.89
CA SER A 518 29.57 -6.69 11.90
C SER A 518 28.96 -6.53 13.29
N VAL A 519 28.84 -7.60 14.08
CA VAL A 519 28.34 -7.55 15.46
C VAL A 519 29.29 -6.77 16.36
N ARG A 520 30.60 -7.01 16.26
CA ARG A 520 31.63 -6.30 17.03
C ARG A 520 31.64 -4.81 16.72
N LYS A 521 31.67 -4.46 15.43
CA LYS A 521 31.61 -3.07 14.99
C LYS A 521 30.35 -2.35 15.48
N PHE A 522 29.18 -2.99 15.38
CA PHE A 522 27.94 -2.41 15.89
C PHE A 522 28.02 -2.18 17.42
N ALA A 523 28.56 -3.14 18.18
CA ALA A 523 28.70 -3.00 19.62
C ALA A 523 29.72 -1.91 20.01
N GLU A 524 30.82 -1.77 19.26
CA GLU A 524 31.80 -0.69 19.39
C GLU A 524 31.13 0.68 19.18
N GLU A 525 30.40 0.87 18.07
CA GLU A 525 29.66 2.10 17.78
C GLU A 525 28.66 2.45 18.90
N ILE A 526 27.92 1.47 19.42
CA ILE A 526 27.01 1.68 20.57
C ILE A 526 27.79 2.04 21.83
N ASN A 527 28.92 1.38 22.09
CA ASN A 527 29.73 1.63 23.26
C ASN A 527 30.40 3.01 23.22
N GLU A 528 30.72 3.53 22.05
CA GLU A 528 31.33 4.85 21.87
C GLU A 528 30.29 5.98 21.86
N GLU A 529 29.20 5.82 21.12
CA GLU A 529 28.28 6.92 20.83
C GLU A 529 27.13 7.06 21.84
N GLU A 530 26.70 5.96 22.46
CA GLU A 530 25.56 5.98 23.37
C GLU A 530 25.99 6.16 24.83
N GLU A 531 25.48 7.19 25.48
CA GLU A 531 25.74 7.45 26.91
C GLU A 531 25.29 6.28 27.80
N ARG A 532 24.19 5.62 27.43
CA ARG A 532 23.56 4.54 28.21
C ARG A 532 22.87 3.52 27.32
N VAL A 533 22.75 2.28 27.82
CA VAL A 533 21.85 1.25 27.27
C VAL A 533 21.10 0.63 28.44
N ASP A 534 19.77 0.73 28.42
CA ASP A 534 18.90 0.22 29.48
C ASP A 534 18.22 -1.09 29.11
N VAL A 535 17.95 -1.29 27.81
CA VAL A 535 17.28 -2.49 27.32
C VAL A 535 17.93 -2.95 26.03
N LEU A 536 18.39 -4.20 25.98
CA LEU A 536 18.79 -4.90 24.77
C LEU A 536 17.72 -5.92 24.38
N ILE A 537 17.17 -5.80 23.17
CA ILE A 537 16.16 -6.71 22.62
C ILE A 537 16.75 -7.46 21.43
N ASN A 538 17.13 -8.71 21.67
CA ASN A 538 17.58 -9.68 20.68
C ASN A 538 16.37 -10.28 19.97
N ASN A 539 15.84 -9.54 19.00
CA ASN A 539 14.58 -9.85 18.32
C ASN A 539 14.77 -10.49 16.93
N ALA A 540 15.83 -10.12 16.20
CA ALA A 540 16.04 -10.60 14.84
C ALA A 540 16.05 -12.14 14.76
N GLY A 541 15.62 -12.68 13.62
CA GLY A 541 15.64 -14.12 13.41
C GLY A 541 15.57 -14.50 11.94
N TYR A 542 16.13 -15.67 11.63
CA TYR A 542 16.12 -16.30 10.33
C TYR A 542 15.49 -17.70 10.42
N LEU A 543 14.75 -18.05 9.38
CA LEU A 543 14.27 -19.39 9.05
C LEU A 543 14.30 -19.49 7.52
N GLY A 544 15.01 -20.47 6.98
CA GLY A 544 15.13 -20.58 5.54
C GLY A 544 15.98 -21.78 5.13
N PRO A 545 16.42 -21.84 3.86
CA PRO A 545 17.36 -22.86 3.43
C PRO A 545 18.71 -22.73 4.16
N PHE A 546 19.48 -23.83 4.14
CA PHE A 546 20.87 -23.85 4.61
C PHE A 546 21.68 -22.78 3.88
N LEU A 547 22.34 -21.94 4.66
CA LEU A 547 23.31 -20.95 4.18
C LEU A 547 24.49 -20.97 5.14
N SER A 548 25.70 -20.87 4.58
CA SER A 548 26.91 -20.66 5.37
C SER A 548 27.17 -19.16 5.50
N THR A 549 27.54 -18.72 6.69
CA THR A 549 27.94 -17.34 6.97
C THR A 549 29.39 -17.09 6.61
N VAL A 550 29.82 -15.82 6.64
CA VAL A 550 31.24 -15.46 6.44
C VAL A 550 32.15 -16.01 7.53
N ASP A 551 31.60 -16.36 8.69
CA ASP A 551 32.31 -16.97 9.82
C ASP A 551 32.34 -18.52 9.74
N GLY A 552 31.84 -19.10 8.64
CA GLY A 552 31.86 -20.55 8.40
C GLY A 552 30.81 -21.35 9.18
N LEU A 553 29.79 -20.70 9.74
CA LEU A 553 28.74 -21.33 10.54
C LEU A 553 27.42 -21.41 9.77
N GLU A 554 26.48 -22.23 10.23
CA GLU A 554 25.14 -22.25 9.67
C GLU A 554 24.37 -20.98 10.08
N ASN A 555 23.74 -20.34 9.08
CA ASN A 555 23.16 -19.01 9.20
C ASN A 555 22.03 -18.89 10.25
N THR A 556 21.17 -19.90 10.40
CA THR A 556 20.09 -19.90 11.39
C THR A 556 20.64 -19.93 12.82
N ILE A 557 21.59 -20.83 13.09
CA ILE A 557 22.25 -20.95 14.39
C ILE A 557 23.02 -19.67 14.72
N GLN A 558 23.78 -19.14 13.75
CA GLN A 558 24.54 -17.92 14.00
C GLN A 558 23.62 -16.71 14.22
N VAL A 559 22.68 -16.44 13.31
CA VAL A 559 21.81 -15.25 13.39
C VAL A 559 20.92 -15.29 14.63
N ASN A 560 20.30 -16.45 14.92
CA ASN A 560 19.34 -16.52 16.02
C ASN A 560 20.03 -16.59 17.38
N HIS A 561 21.13 -17.35 17.48
CA HIS A 561 21.80 -17.64 18.74
C HIS A 561 23.17 -16.95 18.87
N LEU A 562 24.19 -17.37 18.12
CA LEU A 562 25.58 -17.00 18.41
C LEU A 562 25.86 -15.50 18.28
N SER A 563 25.28 -14.82 17.30
CA SER A 563 25.46 -13.37 17.13
C SER A 563 24.74 -12.55 18.20
N HIS A 564 23.58 -13.01 18.69
CA HIS A 564 22.91 -12.40 19.84
C HIS A 564 23.63 -12.69 21.15
N PHE A 565 24.20 -13.89 21.29
CA PHE A 565 25.07 -14.25 22.40
C PHE A 565 26.27 -13.30 22.44
N LEU A 566 26.98 -13.14 21.33
CA LEU A 566 28.11 -12.21 21.19
C LEU A 566 27.70 -10.77 21.49
N LEU A 567 26.61 -10.28 20.88
CA LEU A 567 26.14 -8.91 21.10
C LEU A 567 25.81 -8.62 22.57
N SER A 568 25.15 -9.58 23.24
CA SER A 568 24.81 -9.46 24.67
C SER A 568 26.05 -9.33 25.56
N HIS A 569 27.13 -10.04 25.23
CA HIS A 569 28.40 -9.94 25.96
C HIS A 569 29.10 -8.60 25.72
N LEU A 570 29.18 -8.16 24.47
CA LEU A 570 29.88 -6.93 24.10
C LEU A 570 29.22 -5.66 24.66
N LEU A 571 27.91 -5.71 24.91
CA LEU A 571 27.15 -4.61 25.52
C LEU A 571 26.93 -4.79 27.03
N LEU A 572 27.42 -5.88 27.63
CA LEU A 572 27.10 -6.24 29.01
C LEU A 572 27.59 -5.19 30.01
N ASP A 573 28.82 -4.71 29.87
CA ASP A 573 29.36 -3.75 30.85
C ASP A 573 28.66 -2.39 30.78
N LYS A 574 28.26 -1.96 29.58
CA LYS A 574 27.40 -0.78 29.40
C LYS A 574 26.04 -0.97 30.05
N LEU A 575 25.42 -2.15 29.91
CA LEU A 575 24.17 -2.50 30.58
C LEU A 575 24.34 -2.49 32.12
N LYS A 576 25.43 -3.05 32.66
CA LYS A 576 25.72 -3.06 34.11
C LYS A 576 25.88 -1.63 34.66
N ALA A 577 26.60 -0.78 33.94
CA ALA A 577 26.79 0.64 34.29
C ALA A 577 25.47 1.42 34.30
N CYS A 578 24.48 0.97 33.53
CA CYS A 578 23.15 1.58 33.43
C CYS A 578 22.08 0.89 34.27
N SER A 579 22.47 0.01 35.21
CA SER A 579 21.53 -0.75 36.02
C SER A 579 20.53 0.15 36.77
N PRO A 580 19.25 -0.25 36.91
CA PRO A 580 18.67 -1.50 36.43
C PRO A 580 18.47 -1.51 34.91
N SER A 581 18.92 -2.59 34.26
CA SER A 581 18.85 -2.79 32.80
C SER A 581 18.45 -4.22 32.45
N ARG A 582 18.05 -4.45 31.20
CA ARG A 582 17.37 -5.70 30.79
C ARG A 582 17.87 -6.22 29.45
N ILE A 583 18.04 -7.53 29.35
CA ILE A 583 18.30 -8.26 28.11
C ILE A 583 17.11 -9.16 27.81
N ILE A 584 16.57 -9.08 26.59
CA ILE A 584 15.37 -9.79 26.19
C ILE A 584 15.67 -10.61 24.94
N ASN A 585 15.55 -11.94 25.04
CA ASN A 585 15.78 -12.87 23.95
C ASN A 585 14.44 -13.36 23.37
N VAL A 586 14.16 -13.02 22.10
CA VAL A 586 12.93 -13.45 21.43
C VAL A 586 13.10 -14.88 20.89
N SER A 587 12.62 -15.84 21.67
CA SER A 587 12.56 -17.26 21.34
C SER A 587 11.21 -17.62 20.69
N SER A 588 10.78 -18.89 20.79
CA SER A 588 9.54 -19.40 20.21
C SER A 588 9.05 -20.63 20.96
N ARG A 589 7.75 -20.94 20.90
CA ARG A 589 7.20 -22.24 21.31
C ARG A 589 7.94 -23.42 20.65
N GLN A 590 8.48 -23.23 19.45
CA GLN A 590 9.21 -24.25 18.70
C GLN A 590 10.40 -24.89 19.45
N HIS A 591 10.94 -24.23 20.47
CA HIS A 591 11.97 -24.84 21.33
C HIS A 591 11.48 -26.13 22.02
N SER A 592 10.18 -26.28 22.29
CA SER A 592 9.61 -27.43 22.99
C SER A 592 9.46 -28.66 22.10
N GLU A 593 9.63 -28.52 20.79
CA GLU A 593 9.57 -29.64 19.84
C GLU A 593 10.91 -30.41 19.76
N VAL A 594 11.93 -29.95 20.49
CA VAL A 594 13.23 -30.62 20.58
C VAL A 594 13.16 -31.75 21.60
N SER A 595 13.26 -32.99 21.13
CA SER A 595 13.29 -34.19 21.98
C SER A 595 14.70 -34.65 22.33
N HIS A 596 15.69 -34.35 21.48
CA HIS A 596 17.09 -34.69 21.68
C HIS A 596 17.98 -33.52 21.23
N PHE A 597 18.94 -33.14 22.06
CA PHE A 597 19.78 -31.97 21.83
C PHE A 597 21.26 -32.32 22.05
N ASP A 598 21.97 -32.47 20.94
CA ASP A 598 23.43 -32.70 20.89
C ASP A 598 24.10 -31.38 20.49
N ILE A 599 24.76 -30.72 21.45
CA ILE A 599 25.32 -29.38 21.27
C ILE A 599 26.32 -29.35 20.11
N ASN A 600 27.20 -30.34 20.03
CA ASN A 600 28.22 -30.39 18.98
C ASN A 600 27.55 -30.43 17.61
N LYS A 601 26.57 -31.32 17.41
CA LYS A 601 25.82 -31.39 16.15
C LYS A 601 24.99 -30.13 15.87
N VAL A 602 24.46 -29.49 16.92
CA VAL A 602 23.66 -28.27 16.79
C VAL A 602 24.52 -27.09 16.35
N LEU A 603 25.75 -26.97 16.85
CA LEU A 603 26.65 -25.87 16.52
C LEU A 603 27.49 -26.13 15.26
N SER A 604 27.71 -27.39 14.88
CA SER A 604 28.45 -27.80 13.67
C SER A 604 27.55 -28.28 12.53
N GLN A 605 26.40 -27.61 12.30
CA GLN A 605 25.43 -28.02 11.27
C GLN A 605 26.05 -28.02 9.87
N THR A 606 25.91 -29.15 9.18
CA THR A 606 26.35 -29.35 7.80
C THR A 606 25.16 -29.27 6.85
N LYS A 607 25.45 -29.21 5.54
CA LYS A 607 24.40 -29.18 4.51
C LYS A 607 23.66 -30.53 4.44
N GLU A 608 24.37 -31.62 4.68
CA GLU A 608 23.88 -33.00 4.60
C GLU A 608 22.89 -33.33 5.72
N ASP A 609 23.09 -32.78 6.92
CA ASP A 609 22.26 -33.01 8.09
C ASP A 609 21.15 -31.95 8.27
N TYR A 610 21.00 -31.04 7.30
CA TYR A 610 20.16 -29.86 7.44
C TYR A 610 18.65 -30.18 7.37
N GLY A 611 17.98 -30.01 8.50
CA GLY A 611 16.52 -29.91 8.56
C GLY A 611 16.10 -28.50 8.96
N MET A 612 15.50 -27.73 8.04
CA MET A 612 15.09 -26.33 8.26
C MET A 612 14.40 -26.10 9.61
N PHE A 613 13.31 -26.84 9.88
CA PHE A 613 12.59 -26.71 11.15
C PHE A 613 13.38 -27.26 12.35
N LYS A 614 14.13 -28.35 12.16
CA LYS A 614 14.98 -28.93 13.22
C LYS A 614 16.02 -27.92 13.70
N VAL A 615 16.74 -27.29 12.78
CA VAL A 615 17.77 -26.28 13.08
C VAL A 615 17.14 -25.05 13.72
N TYR A 616 15.99 -24.58 13.22
CA TYR A 616 15.28 -23.48 13.84
C TYR A 616 14.85 -23.78 15.27
N ASN A 617 14.24 -24.94 15.52
CA ASN A 617 13.80 -25.38 16.86
C ASN A 617 14.99 -25.45 17.83
N ASN A 618 16.12 -26.00 17.37
CA ASN A 618 17.37 -26.04 18.12
C ASN A 618 17.87 -24.62 18.43
N SER A 619 17.89 -23.71 17.45
CA SER A 619 18.32 -22.31 17.66
C SER A 619 17.48 -21.59 18.72
N LYS A 620 16.17 -21.88 18.79
CA LYS A 620 15.25 -21.30 19.78
C LYS A 620 15.44 -21.90 21.17
N LEU A 621 15.82 -23.18 21.26
CA LEU A 621 16.26 -23.79 22.52
C LEU A 621 17.59 -23.22 23.00
N CYS A 622 18.57 -23.00 22.10
CA CYS A 622 19.85 -22.35 22.45
C CYS A 622 19.65 -20.99 23.13
N GLN A 623 18.72 -20.17 22.63
CA GLN A 623 18.41 -18.87 23.23
C GLN A 623 17.89 -19.00 24.68
N ILE A 624 17.07 -20.02 24.97
CA ILE A 624 16.53 -20.25 26.33
C ILE A 624 17.62 -20.75 27.26
N LEU A 625 18.41 -21.75 26.82
CA LEU A 625 19.55 -22.27 27.58
C LEU A 625 20.56 -21.16 27.91
N SER A 626 20.87 -20.31 26.92
CA SER A 626 21.81 -19.20 27.13
C SER A 626 21.24 -18.11 28.02
N THR A 627 19.92 -17.89 28.01
CA THR A 627 19.23 -16.99 28.95
C THR A 627 19.36 -17.53 30.37
N LEU A 628 19.12 -18.83 30.57
CA LEU A 628 19.25 -19.49 31.87
C LEU A 628 20.67 -19.34 32.41
N GLU A 629 21.69 -19.65 31.62
CA GLU A 629 23.08 -19.58 32.07
C GLU A 629 23.55 -18.14 32.28
N MET A 630 23.19 -17.20 31.38
CA MET A 630 23.50 -15.79 31.56
C MET A 630 22.91 -15.26 32.87
N SER A 631 21.68 -15.63 33.21
CA SER A 631 21.01 -15.17 34.43
C SER A 631 21.76 -15.50 35.71
N LYS A 632 22.45 -16.65 35.74
CA LYS A 632 23.30 -17.06 36.87
C LYS A 632 24.59 -16.25 36.91
N ARG A 633 25.23 -16.08 35.75
CA ARG A 633 26.53 -15.39 35.62
C ARG A 633 26.45 -13.89 35.92
N ILE A 634 25.33 -13.25 35.59
CA ILE A 634 25.12 -11.81 35.83
C ILE A 634 24.40 -11.53 37.16
N LYS A 635 24.16 -12.54 38.00
CA LYS A 635 23.45 -12.39 39.27
C LYS A 635 24.14 -11.34 40.15
N GLY A 636 23.37 -10.39 40.68
CA GLY A 636 23.87 -9.30 41.51
C GLY A 636 24.43 -8.10 40.74
N SER A 637 24.48 -8.15 39.40
CA SER A 637 24.94 -7.02 38.58
C SER A 637 23.89 -5.91 38.37
N GLY A 638 22.64 -6.15 38.78
CA GLY A 638 21.51 -5.26 38.50
C GLY A 638 20.97 -5.35 37.07
N VAL A 639 21.52 -6.24 36.24
CA VAL A 639 21.02 -6.57 34.90
C VAL A 639 20.17 -7.85 34.97
N THR A 640 18.99 -7.84 34.34
CA THR A 640 18.18 -9.05 34.17
C THR A 640 18.21 -9.54 32.74
N VAL A 641 18.06 -10.86 32.54
CA VAL A 641 18.00 -11.49 31.22
C VAL A 641 16.86 -12.50 31.17
N ASN A 642 15.94 -12.33 30.24
CA ASN A 642 14.76 -13.20 30.11
C ASN A 642 14.51 -13.58 28.65
N ALA A 643 13.85 -14.71 28.44
CA ALA A 643 13.43 -15.18 27.13
C ALA A 643 11.91 -15.10 26.99
N LEU A 644 11.40 -15.03 25.76
CA LEU A 644 9.96 -15.01 25.52
C LEU A 644 9.54 -15.68 24.22
N HIS A 645 8.26 -16.01 24.12
CA HIS A 645 7.61 -16.33 22.85
C HIS A 645 6.59 -15.25 22.48
N PRO A 646 6.68 -14.66 21.28
CA PRO A 646 5.78 -13.60 20.84
C PRO A 646 4.38 -14.10 20.41
N GLY A 647 4.12 -15.41 20.44
CA GLY A 647 2.95 -16.01 19.81
C GLY A 647 3.21 -16.42 18.36
N VAL A 648 2.19 -16.99 17.72
CA VAL A 648 2.24 -17.38 16.31
C VAL A 648 1.87 -16.14 15.48
N VAL A 649 2.87 -15.34 15.12
CA VAL A 649 2.67 -14.03 14.46
C VAL A 649 2.83 -14.16 12.96
N GLN A 650 1.97 -13.51 12.20
CA GLN A 650 2.16 -13.34 10.76
C GLN A 650 3.37 -12.44 10.51
N THR A 651 4.54 -13.05 10.28
CA THR A 651 5.81 -12.34 10.04
C THR A 651 6.42 -12.79 8.72
N GLU A 652 7.35 -11.99 8.19
CA GLU A 652 8.09 -12.31 6.97
C GLU A 652 8.99 -13.56 7.08
N ILE A 653 9.08 -14.20 8.26
CA ILE A 653 9.82 -15.45 8.48
C ILE A 653 9.30 -16.58 7.57
N THR A 654 8.04 -16.52 7.13
CA THR A 654 7.46 -17.50 6.19
C THR A 654 7.71 -17.20 4.71
N ARG A 655 8.47 -16.13 4.37
CA ARG A 655 8.71 -15.70 2.98
C ARG A 655 9.35 -16.77 2.07
N ASN A 656 10.01 -17.77 2.66
CA ASN A 656 10.72 -18.83 1.95
C ASN A 656 9.83 -20.05 1.60
N PHE A 657 8.57 -20.09 2.03
CA PHE A 657 7.68 -21.23 1.74
C PHE A 657 6.93 -21.02 0.41
N ARG A 658 7.46 -21.61 -0.67
CA ARG A 658 6.93 -21.53 -2.05
C ARG A 658 5.46 -22.00 -2.18
N LEU A 659 5.02 -22.94 -1.33
CA LEU A 659 3.63 -23.44 -1.26
C LEU A 659 2.63 -22.38 -0.77
N LEU A 660 3.05 -21.48 0.13
CA LEU A 660 2.20 -20.40 0.66
C LEU A 660 2.01 -19.25 -0.37
N GLN A 661 2.73 -19.29 -1.49
CA GLN A 661 2.69 -18.28 -2.56
C GLN A 661 1.79 -18.68 -3.75
N MET A 662 1.18 -19.88 -3.73
CA MET A 662 0.28 -20.33 -4.80
C MET A 662 -1.05 -19.57 -4.80
N TRP A 663 -1.38 -18.93 -5.92
CA TRP A 663 -2.56 -18.04 -6.05
C TRP A 663 -3.91 -18.71 -5.74
N ILE A 664 -4.04 -20.01 -6.01
CA ILE A 664 -5.28 -20.76 -5.80
C ILE A 664 -5.59 -20.97 -4.31
N ILE A 665 -4.55 -21.11 -3.47
CA ILE A 665 -4.69 -21.39 -2.03
C ILE A 665 -4.68 -20.09 -1.22
N ARG A 666 -4.22 -18.98 -1.82
CA ARG A 666 -3.97 -17.69 -1.16
C ARG A 666 -5.18 -17.05 -0.47
N PRO A 667 -6.42 -17.07 -1.00
CA PRO A 667 -7.58 -16.50 -0.30
C PRO A 667 -7.97 -17.32 0.94
N LEU A 668 -7.93 -18.65 0.82
CA LEU A 668 -8.21 -19.59 1.92
C LEU A 668 -7.12 -19.50 3.00
N LEU A 669 -5.84 -19.45 2.60
CA LEU A 669 -4.72 -19.24 3.50
C LEU A 669 -4.79 -17.88 4.18
N TRP A 670 -5.15 -16.81 3.48
CA TRP A 670 -5.33 -15.49 4.11
C TRP A 670 -6.44 -15.51 5.15
N PHE A 671 -7.58 -16.15 4.86
CA PHE A 671 -8.67 -16.32 5.81
C PHE A 671 -8.23 -17.10 7.05
N VAL A 672 -7.55 -18.24 6.88
CA VAL A 672 -6.98 -19.02 8.00
C VAL A 672 -5.94 -18.21 8.77
N MET A 673 -5.01 -17.54 8.08
CA MET A 673 -3.97 -16.72 8.71
C MET A 673 -4.58 -15.59 9.55
N TYR A 674 -5.63 -14.93 9.04
CA TYR A 674 -6.33 -13.86 9.75
C TYR A 674 -6.97 -14.32 11.07
N PHE A 675 -7.56 -15.51 11.13
CA PHE A 675 -8.20 -15.97 12.38
C PHE A 675 -7.21 -16.60 13.37
N PHE A 676 -6.13 -17.23 12.89
CA PHE A 676 -5.27 -18.07 13.73
C PHE A 676 -3.88 -17.47 14.04
N PHE A 677 -3.46 -16.38 13.38
CA PHE A 677 -2.14 -15.76 13.59
C PHE A 677 -2.26 -14.37 14.22
N LYS A 678 -1.40 -14.06 15.18
CA LYS A 678 -1.28 -12.74 15.80
C LYS A 678 -0.85 -11.66 14.80
N THR A 679 -1.32 -10.44 15.01
CA THR A 679 -0.71 -9.26 14.37
C THR A 679 0.71 -9.03 14.91
N ALA A 680 1.53 -8.27 14.19
CA ALA A 680 2.83 -7.81 14.70
C ALA A 680 2.68 -7.02 16.02
N ASN A 681 1.60 -6.24 16.18
CA ASN A 681 1.32 -5.48 17.41
C ASN A 681 1.02 -6.39 18.59
N SER A 682 0.14 -7.38 18.41
CA SER A 682 -0.13 -8.39 19.44
C SER A 682 1.12 -9.21 19.75
N GLY A 683 1.96 -9.48 18.74
CA GLY A 683 3.24 -10.19 18.90
C GLY A 683 4.29 -9.41 19.68
N ALA A 684 4.28 -8.08 19.60
CA ALA A 684 5.23 -7.22 20.31
C ALA A 684 4.92 -7.10 21.82
N GLN A 685 3.69 -7.41 22.25
CA GLN A 685 3.23 -7.10 23.61
C GLN A 685 4.06 -7.76 24.71
N THR A 686 4.47 -9.02 24.54
CA THR A 686 5.30 -9.70 25.54
C THR A 686 6.73 -9.13 25.58
N SER A 687 7.31 -8.78 24.43
CA SER A 687 8.62 -8.09 24.37
C SER A 687 8.59 -6.74 25.07
N VAL A 688 7.52 -5.98 24.82
CA VAL A 688 7.26 -4.72 25.49
C VAL A 688 7.08 -4.91 27.00
N TYR A 689 6.30 -5.90 27.42
CA TYR A 689 6.08 -6.21 28.83
C TYR A 689 7.41 -6.50 29.55
N CYS A 690 8.24 -7.41 28.99
CA CYS A 690 9.56 -7.70 29.52
C CYS A 690 10.47 -6.46 29.58
N ALA A 691 10.32 -5.53 28.65
CA ALA A 691 11.12 -4.30 28.60
C ALA A 691 10.72 -3.24 29.63
N VAL A 692 9.43 -3.13 29.98
CA VAL A 692 8.89 -1.95 30.71
C VAL A 692 8.20 -2.27 32.04
N ALA A 693 7.90 -3.53 32.34
CA ALA A 693 7.18 -3.90 33.56
C ALA A 693 8.06 -3.78 34.80
N GLU A 694 7.73 -2.89 35.73
CA GLU A 694 8.53 -2.65 36.94
C GLU A 694 8.58 -3.86 37.86
N GLU A 695 7.52 -4.68 37.89
CA GLU A 695 7.47 -5.93 38.64
C GLU A 695 8.48 -6.98 38.14
N LEU A 696 9.05 -6.81 36.95
CA LEU A 696 10.10 -7.67 36.40
C LEU A 696 11.52 -7.16 36.66
N LYS A 697 11.69 -6.09 37.44
CA LYS A 697 13.00 -5.48 37.72
C LYS A 697 14.03 -6.48 38.25
N ASP A 698 13.62 -7.40 39.11
CA ASP A 698 14.49 -8.40 39.75
C ASP A 698 14.24 -9.83 39.22
N VAL A 699 13.46 -9.98 38.15
CA VAL A 699 13.11 -11.26 37.54
C VAL A 699 14.09 -11.56 36.41
N SER A 700 14.85 -12.65 36.52
CA SER A 700 15.87 -13.05 35.54
C SER A 700 15.89 -14.58 35.37
N GLY A 701 16.22 -15.04 34.16
CA GLY A 701 16.27 -16.46 33.81
C GLY A 701 14.91 -17.07 33.45
N GLU A 702 13.87 -16.24 33.37
CA GLU A 702 12.49 -16.68 33.16
C GLU A 702 12.11 -16.70 31.68
N TYR A 703 11.06 -17.48 31.37
CA TYR A 703 10.49 -17.59 30.04
C TYR A 703 9.05 -17.07 30.02
N PHE A 704 8.74 -16.13 29.12
CA PHE A 704 7.44 -15.45 29.08
C PHE A 704 6.62 -15.80 27.84
N LYS A 705 5.30 -15.81 28.01
CA LYS A 705 4.31 -15.90 26.94
C LYS A 705 3.07 -15.12 27.36
N ASP A 706 2.48 -14.37 26.43
CA ASP A 706 1.22 -13.63 26.69
C ASP A 706 1.32 -12.74 27.94
N CYS A 707 2.45 -12.02 28.06
CA CYS A 707 2.74 -11.11 29.18
C CYS A 707 2.74 -11.78 30.57
N ALA A 708 2.98 -13.09 30.65
CA ALA A 708 3.09 -13.84 31.92
C ALA A 708 4.27 -14.82 31.88
N SER A 709 4.88 -15.10 33.05
CA SER A 709 5.89 -16.16 33.17
C SER A 709 5.23 -17.52 32.91
N THR A 710 5.92 -18.38 32.17
CA THR A 710 5.45 -19.71 31.80
C THR A 710 6.60 -20.71 31.79
N LYS A 711 6.28 -22.00 31.90
CA LYS A 711 7.29 -23.06 31.89
C LYS A 711 7.81 -23.27 30.47
N CYS A 712 9.12 -23.18 30.29
CA CYS A 712 9.81 -23.70 29.11
C CYS A 712 9.91 -25.24 29.16
N SER A 713 10.38 -25.84 28.05
CA SER A 713 10.64 -27.29 27.94
C SER A 713 11.57 -27.83 29.02
N THR A 714 11.54 -29.14 29.28
CA THR A 714 12.44 -29.81 30.24
C THR A 714 13.91 -29.55 29.91
N LEU A 715 14.31 -29.67 28.64
CA LEU A 715 15.68 -29.37 28.20
C LEU A 715 16.05 -27.91 28.43
N GLY A 716 15.11 -26.98 28.24
CA GLY A 716 15.34 -25.55 28.48
C GLY A 716 15.60 -25.17 29.94
N LYS A 717 15.45 -26.12 30.88
CA LYS A 717 15.77 -25.96 32.31
C LYS A 717 17.01 -26.77 32.72
N ASP A 718 17.63 -27.47 31.80
CA ASP A 718 18.82 -28.27 32.08
C ASP A 718 20.03 -27.35 32.25
N GLU A 719 20.43 -27.17 33.51
CA GLU A 719 21.55 -26.32 33.88
C GLU A 719 22.89 -26.82 33.34
N THR A 720 23.07 -28.14 33.25
CA THR A 720 24.33 -28.73 32.77
C THR A 720 24.45 -28.49 31.26
N LEU A 721 23.34 -28.69 30.55
CA LEU A 721 23.27 -28.42 29.12
C LEU A 721 23.47 -26.94 28.80
N ALA A 722 22.95 -26.05 29.65
CA ALA A 722 23.09 -24.61 29.50
C ALA A 722 24.56 -24.16 29.67
N ASP A 723 25.27 -24.64 30.69
CA ASP A 723 26.69 -24.36 30.91
C ASP A 723 27.59 -24.91 29.78
N GLU A 724 27.30 -26.11 29.27
CA GLU A 724 28.06 -26.67 28.15
C GLU A 724 27.84 -25.88 26.85
N LEU A 725 26.58 -25.54 26.52
CA LEU A 725 26.26 -24.70 25.37
C LEU A 725 26.96 -23.34 25.46
N TRP A 726 27.00 -22.77 26.67
CA TRP A 726 27.66 -21.49 26.93
C TRP A 726 29.14 -21.55 26.57
N LYS A 727 29.89 -22.53 27.10
CA LYS A 727 31.33 -22.68 26.83
C LYS A 727 31.63 -22.82 25.34
N GLN A 728 30.83 -23.62 24.62
CA GLN A 728 31.00 -23.76 23.18
C GLN A 728 30.66 -22.48 22.42
N SER A 729 29.63 -21.75 22.87
CA SER A 729 29.27 -20.45 22.28
C SER A 729 30.37 -19.41 22.50
N GLU A 730 31.00 -19.34 23.69
CA GLU A 730 32.18 -18.50 23.97
C GLU A 730 33.32 -18.83 23.01
N GLN A 731 33.63 -20.11 22.85
CA GLN A 731 34.71 -20.57 21.96
C GLN A 731 34.46 -20.17 20.50
N LEU A 732 33.25 -20.41 19.98
CA LEU A 732 32.91 -20.11 18.59
C LEU A 732 32.83 -18.62 18.30
N THR A 733 32.38 -17.83 19.26
CA THR A 733 32.27 -16.37 19.10
C THR A 733 33.59 -15.64 19.37
N GLY A 734 34.58 -16.32 19.94
CA GLY A 734 35.88 -15.74 20.28
C GLY A 734 35.75 -14.69 21.39
N ILE A 735 34.90 -14.93 22.38
CA ILE A 735 34.84 -14.12 23.60
C ILE A 735 35.79 -14.79 24.60
N ASN A 736 36.94 -14.18 24.86
CA ASN A 736 37.87 -14.67 25.88
C ASN A 736 37.30 -14.41 27.27
N LYS A 737 37.50 -15.38 28.16
CA LYS A 737 37.11 -15.32 29.57
C LYS A 737 38.02 -14.34 30.30
N ASP A 738 37.60 -13.08 30.41
CA ASP A 738 38.13 -12.17 31.43
C ASP A 738 36.96 -11.45 32.13
#